data_AF-A0A9W3AZH0-F1
#
_entry.id   AF-A0A9W3AZH0-F1
#
_cell.length_a   1.000
_cell.length_b   1.000
_cell.length_c   1.000
_cell.angle_alpha   90.00
_cell.angle_beta   90.00
_cell.angle_gamma   90.00
#
_symmetry.space_group_name_H-M   'P 1'
#
loop_
_entity.id
_entity.type
_entity.pdbx_description
1 polymer ?
#
loop_
_entity_poly.entity_id
_entity_poly.type
_entity_poly.pdbx_seq_one_letter_code
_entity_poly.pdbx_strand_id
1 'polypeptide(L)'
;MPEDSVKVAVRVRPFNQREKDRHSKLIIGMQGNMTTIKNPDAPGEEPKKFSFDYSYWSHDGYITREDGIMEAKPGNQYATQRKVFEDLGQGVLDNAFEGYNCSLFAYGQTGSGKSYSMVGYGPNKGIVPITCDELFKTISENKDTNKRFEITFSMLEIYNEQVRDLLAKDNPKGGLQVRQNPKLGMFYVQDLKKVPVGSYAEIEMRMEQGTSNRTVASTNMNATSSRAHTVVTIVFDQIFINENGEETKKSSTMNLVDLAGSERADSTGATGDRLKEGANINRSLSALGNVISALADASEKKKVVVPYRESILTKLLQNALGGNSKTVMIAALSPADINYDETLSTLRYADRAKKIKNQAVINENPMDKMIRELKEENDRLKKALESGGSVNIEQKGSMSPEEIELLRKDMEEKIRAQLLANQHLLNETERTWDEKLSAARNETDAIAKEENREIARKNKEPHLMNLNEDPMLSGVVCLFLNGATTVIGCKSGNPDIVLNGLSIQKKHAVISQEKGSITLKPGSDGAKTRVNGSLITGLRTLEHMDRIIFGSNHVYVFVNPLNPKAPEGTPQDINWEFAQKEVAKAKGYSTGTSGLSKEQQVVQEQILEILPMVSEVNAISEELNKYRSFEVVLISAVAVLASSNTEAGPQTIEDYDKLRVMVKMKNMLNGNTWLWESGKFMNRKFLIQEMYQKYQDGENIALIPKEKDPFWEPTEDALIGTANVFLQSLSYALEFDDELPITDHQGHEEGKLKVTIIPCTQNGQSLDENSFVEDPTELLGKHFCFKIIIKAAEVYKSRYNLGIKVKYKLWGDKEFTETQMMKGTLTPQFNHSRIVSIDNLTSEHLEFFENHSITFLMYGKQEDSPTDPKLAKLTTKELREMDQTESSTQAVRKKSIFQSDTHASEGAHLKTDLVLLQRKYERLAQKEKRMMQLCDEWGQAPKEHQQFDAFYRAVSAVAYSSGTRLKTRALLVNQLTNGVKGHKDGNETTSGSFTCNIT
;
A
#
# COMPACT_ATOMS: atom_id res chain seq x y z
N MET A 1 -16.44 7.67 44.13
CA MET A 1 -15.06 7.72 43.59
C MET A 1 -15.10 8.65 42.38
N PRO A 2 -14.15 9.58 42.20
CA PRO A 2 -14.10 10.41 41.00
C PRO A 2 -13.85 9.51 39.78
N GLU A 3 -14.74 9.56 38.79
CA GLU A 3 -14.52 8.91 37.50
C GLU A 3 -13.56 9.77 36.69
N ASP A 4 -12.43 9.20 36.23
CA ASP A 4 -11.45 9.95 35.43
C ASP A 4 -11.55 9.52 33.96
N SER A 5 -11.74 10.46 33.05
CA SER A 5 -11.86 10.16 31.63
C SER A 5 -10.49 9.90 31.02
N VAL A 6 -10.43 9.02 30.02
CA VAL A 6 -9.21 8.84 29.21
C VAL A 6 -8.86 10.16 28.53
N LYS A 7 -7.64 10.66 28.77
CA LYS A 7 -7.13 11.87 28.11
C LYS A 7 -6.68 11.55 26.70
N VAL A 8 -7.07 12.37 25.73
CA VAL A 8 -6.78 12.16 24.32
C VAL A 8 -6.05 13.36 23.75
N ALA A 9 -4.88 13.11 23.17
CA ALA A 9 -4.13 14.07 22.39
C ALA A 9 -4.03 13.62 20.94
N VAL A 10 -4.12 14.56 20.00
CA VAL A 10 -3.81 14.33 18.59
C VAL A 10 -2.53 15.04 18.21
N ARG A 11 -1.72 14.43 17.34
CA ARG A 11 -0.44 15.00 16.91
C ARG A 11 -0.24 14.82 15.41
N VAL A 12 -0.07 15.92 14.69
CA VAL A 12 0.22 15.90 13.24
C VAL A 12 1.72 16.09 13.00
N ARG A 13 2.31 15.20 12.20
CA ARG A 13 3.74 15.24 11.86
C ARG A 13 4.05 16.15 10.65
N PRO A 14 5.33 16.48 10.37
CA PRO A 14 5.73 17.13 9.13
C PRO A 14 5.47 16.26 7.92
N PHE A 15 5.44 16.86 6.72
CA PHE A 15 5.54 16.06 5.49
C PHE A 15 6.87 15.31 5.46
N ASN A 16 6.80 14.02 5.14
CA ASN A 16 7.99 13.23 4.84
C ASN A 16 8.50 13.58 3.42
N GLN A 17 9.68 13.07 3.05
CA GLN A 17 10.29 13.41 1.76
C GLN A 17 9.39 13.00 0.59
N ARG A 18 8.76 11.82 0.65
CA ARG A 18 7.82 11.32 -0.37
C ARG A 18 6.64 12.26 -0.58
N GLU A 19 6.06 12.78 0.49
CA GLU A 19 4.91 13.71 0.43
C GLU A 19 5.33 15.09 -0.08
N LYS A 20 6.55 15.55 0.25
CA LYS A 20 7.12 16.78 -0.32
C LYS A 20 7.37 16.66 -1.81
N ASP A 21 7.98 15.55 -2.24
CA ASP A 21 8.29 15.26 -3.64
C ASP A 21 7.00 15.18 -4.49
N ARG A 22 5.90 14.72 -3.90
CA ARG A 22 4.56 14.65 -4.52
C ARG A 22 3.78 15.95 -4.49
N HIS A 23 4.29 16.99 -3.83
CA HIS A 23 3.52 18.20 -3.52
C HIS A 23 2.15 17.89 -2.89
N SER A 24 2.11 16.92 -1.96
CA SER A 24 0.89 16.50 -1.25
C SER A 24 0.19 17.69 -0.62
N LYS A 25 -1.15 17.70 -0.70
CA LYS A 25 -1.94 18.77 -0.08
C LYS A 25 -2.11 18.49 1.41
N LEU A 26 -1.99 19.56 2.20
CA LEU A 26 -2.25 19.54 3.63
C LEU A 26 -3.76 19.46 3.87
N ILE A 27 -4.21 18.41 4.54
CA ILE A 27 -5.64 18.18 4.84
C ILE A 27 -6.00 18.43 6.31
N ILE A 28 -5.02 18.68 7.18
CA ILE A 28 -5.23 18.91 8.62
C ILE A 28 -5.02 20.38 8.97
N GLY A 29 -5.92 20.91 9.79
CA GLY A 29 -5.76 22.19 10.48
C GLY A 29 -5.95 22.00 11.98
N MET A 30 -5.20 22.72 12.81
CA MET A 30 -5.36 22.70 14.26
C MET A 30 -5.39 24.12 14.81
N GLN A 31 -6.33 24.39 15.72
CA GLN A 31 -6.43 25.67 16.42
C GLN A 31 -6.85 25.43 17.87
N GLY A 32 -5.93 25.71 18.80
CA GLY A 32 -6.11 25.33 20.21
C GLY A 32 -6.34 23.82 20.33
N ASN A 33 -7.45 23.43 20.95
CA ASN A 33 -7.83 22.02 21.15
C ASN A 33 -8.71 21.46 20.02
N MET A 34 -8.97 22.24 18.97
CA MET A 34 -9.78 21.83 17.83
C MET A 34 -8.88 21.36 16.69
N THR A 35 -9.19 20.19 16.13
CA THR A 35 -8.57 19.64 14.93
C THR A 35 -9.60 19.53 13.82
N THR A 36 -9.28 20.04 12.64
CA THR A 36 -10.12 19.99 11.45
C THR A 36 -9.48 19.16 10.36
N ILE A 37 -10.26 18.36 9.65
CA ILE A 37 -9.81 17.60 8.49
C ILE A 37 -10.65 17.95 7.26
N LYS A 38 -9.99 18.30 6.16
CA LYS A 38 -10.62 18.66 4.88
C LYS A 38 -10.59 17.48 3.92
N ASN A 39 -11.72 17.20 3.29
CA ASN A 39 -11.84 16.17 2.27
C ASN A 39 -11.18 16.64 0.96
N PRO A 40 -10.13 15.95 0.44
CA PRO A 40 -9.49 16.34 -0.80
C PRO A 40 -10.39 16.15 -2.02
N ASP A 41 -11.30 15.17 -1.99
CA ASP A 41 -12.20 14.83 -3.10
C ASP A 41 -13.46 15.71 -3.16
N ALA A 42 -13.74 16.45 -2.08
CA ALA A 42 -14.87 17.37 -1.99
C ALA A 42 -14.42 18.72 -1.41
N PRO A 43 -13.68 19.55 -2.17
CA PRO A 43 -13.05 20.77 -1.65
C PRO A 43 -14.04 21.86 -1.20
N GLY A 44 -15.30 21.76 -1.63
CA GLY A 44 -16.41 22.62 -1.21
C GLY A 44 -17.21 22.11 0.00
N GLU A 45 -16.94 20.90 0.50
CA GLU A 45 -17.53 20.40 1.76
C GLU A 45 -16.91 21.11 2.96
N GLU A 46 -17.71 21.42 4.00
CA GLU A 46 -17.15 21.96 5.24
C GLU A 46 -16.17 20.97 5.88
N PRO A 47 -14.99 21.43 6.36
CA PRO A 47 -14.06 20.56 7.08
C PRO A 47 -14.70 19.94 8.33
N LYS A 48 -14.47 18.65 8.54
CA LYS A 48 -14.93 17.94 9.75
C LYS A 48 -14.11 18.40 10.94
N LYS A 49 -14.78 18.71 12.05
CA LYS A 49 -14.16 19.28 13.26
C LYS A 49 -14.24 18.29 14.42
N PHE A 50 -13.14 18.15 15.15
CA PHE A 50 -13.00 17.31 16.33
C PHE A 50 -12.37 18.13 17.47
N SER A 51 -12.70 17.81 18.72
CA SER A 51 -12.14 18.51 19.89
C SER A 51 -11.57 17.53 20.90
N PHE A 52 -10.27 17.66 21.16
CA PHE A 52 -9.50 16.78 22.03
C PHE A 52 -9.00 17.52 23.27
N ASP A 53 -8.34 16.82 24.18
CA ASP A 53 -7.74 17.48 25.35
C ASP A 53 -6.51 18.29 24.91
N TYR A 54 -5.76 17.78 23.92
CA TYR A 54 -4.65 18.46 23.28
C TYR A 54 -4.64 18.22 21.77
N SER A 55 -4.27 19.24 20.99
CA SER A 55 -4.00 19.13 19.54
C SER A 55 -2.63 19.72 19.22
N TYR A 56 -1.67 18.85 18.90
CA TYR A 56 -0.28 19.21 18.66
C TYR A 56 0.02 19.42 17.18
N TRP A 57 0.28 20.67 16.82
CA TRP A 57 0.82 21.02 15.53
C TRP A 57 2.33 20.77 15.50
N SER A 58 2.78 19.61 15.00
CA SER A 58 4.22 19.33 14.79
C SER A 58 4.57 19.30 13.30
N HIS A 59 3.81 20.00 12.44
CA HIS A 59 3.96 19.91 10.99
C HIS A 59 5.09 20.79 10.43
N ASP A 60 5.07 22.08 10.75
CA ASP A 60 6.00 23.09 10.23
C ASP A 60 6.31 24.17 11.28
N GLY A 61 7.00 25.23 10.88
CA GLY A 61 7.31 26.33 11.78
C GLY A 61 8.38 26.00 12.82
N TYR A 62 9.26 25.03 12.55
CA TYR A 62 10.40 24.69 13.41
C TYR A 62 11.76 25.10 12.81
N ILE A 63 12.76 25.23 13.66
CA ILE A 63 14.19 25.28 13.33
C ILE A 63 14.89 24.08 13.97
N THR A 64 15.91 23.56 13.29
CA THR A 64 16.79 22.55 13.86
C THR A 64 18.01 23.27 14.43
N ARG A 65 18.27 23.11 15.72
CA ARG A 65 19.47 23.61 16.39
C ARG A 65 20.72 22.88 15.90
N GLU A 66 21.90 23.40 16.23
CA GLU A 66 23.19 22.74 15.90
C GLU A 66 23.33 21.34 16.52
N ASP A 67 22.69 21.10 17.67
CA ASP A 67 22.63 19.79 18.34
C ASP A 67 21.58 18.83 17.73
N GLY A 68 20.87 19.26 16.69
CA GLY A 68 19.84 18.47 16.00
C GLY A 68 18.45 18.50 16.66
N ILE A 69 18.27 19.24 17.77
CA ILE A 69 16.96 19.37 18.43
C ILE A 69 16.05 20.31 17.62
N MET A 70 14.80 19.90 17.42
CA MET A 70 13.79 20.69 16.74
C MET A 70 13.05 21.61 17.71
N GLU A 71 13.04 22.91 17.39
CA GLU A 71 12.39 23.94 18.20
C GLU A 71 11.41 24.78 17.41
N ALA A 72 10.40 25.31 18.09
CA ALA A 72 9.48 26.24 17.50
C ALA A 72 10.19 27.54 17.08
N LYS A 73 9.97 27.97 15.84
CA LYS A 73 10.30 29.34 15.43
C LYS A 73 9.52 30.32 16.30
N PRO A 74 10.12 31.45 16.72
CA PRO A 74 9.39 32.48 17.46
C PRO A 74 8.07 32.85 16.77
N GLY A 75 6.96 32.84 17.53
CA GLY A 75 5.62 33.14 17.04
C GLY A 75 4.90 32.00 16.29
N ASN A 76 5.50 30.83 16.11
CA ASN A 76 4.85 29.66 15.50
C ASN A 76 4.30 28.68 16.56
N GLN A 77 3.33 27.85 16.14
CA GLN A 77 2.61 26.92 17.03
C GLN A 77 3.24 25.51 17.10
N TYR A 78 4.51 25.36 16.68
CA TYR A 78 5.16 24.04 16.62
C TYR A 78 5.25 23.39 18.01
N ALA A 79 4.71 22.18 18.13
CA ALA A 79 4.79 21.37 19.33
C ALA A 79 6.05 20.50 19.33
N THR A 80 7.00 20.86 20.19
CA THR A 80 8.25 20.13 20.42
C THR A 80 8.00 18.84 21.22
N GLN A 81 8.98 17.92 21.22
CA GLN A 81 8.93 16.73 22.08
C GLN A 81 8.77 17.09 23.56
N ARG A 82 9.49 18.14 24.02
CA ARG A 82 9.43 18.62 25.40
C ARG A 82 8.04 19.12 25.78
N LYS A 83 7.39 19.91 24.91
CA LYS A 83 6.02 20.37 25.13
C LYS A 83 5.04 19.21 25.28
N VAL A 84 5.13 18.21 24.38
CA VAL A 84 4.27 17.01 24.45
C VAL A 84 4.49 16.23 25.75
N PHE A 85 5.74 16.17 26.25
CA PHE A 85 6.05 15.59 27.55
C PHE A 85 5.47 16.41 28.71
N GLU A 86 5.63 17.73 28.72
CA GLU A 86 5.09 18.59 29.79
C GLU A 86 3.56 18.46 29.92
N ASP A 87 2.85 18.41 28.79
CA ASP A 87 1.39 18.34 28.76
C ASP A 87 0.83 16.94 29.10
N LEU A 88 1.57 15.86 28.76
CA LEU A 88 1.11 14.46 28.93
C LEU A 88 1.97 13.62 29.88
N GLY A 89 3.28 13.60 29.64
CA GLY A 89 4.24 12.77 30.36
C GLY A 89 4.45 13.19 31.81
N GLN A 90 4.44 14.48 32.11
CA GLN A 90 4.52 14.98 33.49
C GLN A 90 3.35 14.46 34.34
N GLY A 91 2.13 14.51 33.80
CA GLY A 91 0.97 13.96 34.48
C GLY A 91 1.06 12.45 34.71
N VAL A 92 1.67 11.68 33.80
CA VAL A 92 1.94 10.24 34.02
C VAL A 92 2.91 10.05 35.18
N LEU A 93 3.96 10.87 35.26
CA LEU A 93 4.96 10.80 36.32
C LEU A 93 4.37 11.15 37.69
N ASP A 94 3.63 12.26 37.78
CA ASP A 94 2.99 12.71 39.02
C ASP A 94 2.03 11.64 39.57
N ASN A 95 1.20 11.07 38.70
CA ASN A 95 0.28 9.99 39.06
C ASN A 95 1.03 8.72 39.54
N ALA A 96 2.18 8.39 38.94
CA ALA A 96 3.00 7.27 39.38
C ALA A 96 3.56 7.49 40.80
N PHE A 97 4.03 8.71 41.12
CA PHE A 97 4.44 9.09 42.48
C PHE A 97 3.28 9.09 43.48
N GLU A 98 2.06 9.40 43.04
CA GLU A 98 0.89 9.27 43.90
C GLU A 98 0.49 7.81 44.17
N GLY A 99 0.95 6.86 43.33
CA GLY A 99 0.66 5.43 43.43
C GLY A 99 -0.46 4.94 42.49
N TYR A 100 -0.83 5.74 41.50
CA TYR A 100 -1.76 5.33 40.45
C TYR A 100 -1.05 4.55 39.35
N ASN A 101 -1.70 3.51 38.82
CA ASN A 101 -1.27 2.92 37.57
C ASN A 101 -1.51 3.91 36.43
N CYS A 102 -0.61 3.94 35.46
CA CYS A 102 -0.69 4.81 34.31
C CYS A 102 -0.49 4.03 33.03
N SER A 103 -1.25 4.39 31.99
CA SER A 103 -1.09 3.80 30.67
C SER A 103 -1.06 4.89 29.61
N LEU A 104 -0.05 4.88 28.76
CA LEU A 104 0.07 5.80 27.62
C LEU A 104 0.28 4.98 26.36
N PHE A 105 -0.60 5.14 25.38
CA PHE A 105 -0.49 4.41 24.11
C PHE A 105 -0.61 5.31 22.89
N ALA A 106 0.19 5.04 21.88
CA ALA A 106 0.14 5.72 20.59
C ALA A 106 -0.62 4.89 19.54
N TYR A 107 -1.52 5.54 18.80
CA TYR A 107 -2.39 4.92 17.79
C TYR A 107 -2.40 5.76 16.50
N GLY A 108 -2.46 5.10 15.34
CA GLY A 108 -2.49 5.72 14.02
C GLY A 108 -1.82 4.85 12.96
N GLN A 109 -1.94 5.21 11.68
CA GLN A 109 -1.38 4.41 10.58
C GLN A 109 0.14 4.31 10.66
N THR A 110 0.72 3.34 9.97
CA THR A 110 2.18 3.25 9.79
C THR A 110 2.74 4.57 9.21
N GLY A 111 3.87 5.02 9.77
CA GLY A 111 4.50 6.28 9.38
C GLY A 111 3.82 7.55 9.88
N SER A 112 2.75 7.50 10.68
CA SER A 112 2.06 8.70 11.22
C SER A 112 2.80 9.42 12.37
N GLY A 113 3.81 8.79 12.98
CA GLY A 113 4.58 9.37 14.09
C GLY A 113 4.31 8.77 15.48
N LYS A 114 3.80 7.54 15.56
CA LYS A 114 3.60 6.80 16.83
C LYS A 114 4.92 6.62 17.60
N SER A 115 5.88 5.92 17.01
CA SER A 115 7.20 5.66 17.61
C SER A 115 7.98 6.95 17.86
N TYR A 116 7.83 7.98 17.01
CA TYR A 116 8.42 9.30 17.24
C TYR A 116 7.89 9.97 18.52
N SER A 117 6.59 9.80 18.81
CA SER A 117 6.00 10.37 20.03
C SER A 117 6.37 9.56 21.27
N MET A 118 6.40 8.23 21.15
CA MET A 118 6.73 7.33 22.26
C MET A 118 8.22 7.35 22.60
N VAL A 119 9.08 7.04 21.63
CA VAL A 119 10.52 6.85 21.85
C VAL A 119 11.33 8.04 21.32
N GLY A 120 10.95 8.60 20.18
CA GLY A 120 11.70 9.68 19.52
C GLY A 120 12.88 9.20 18.68
N TYR A 121 13.52 10.13 17.95
CA TYR A 121 14.62 9.83 17.04
C TYR A 121 15.82 10.74 17.31
N GLY A 122 17.01 10.14 17.37
CA GLY A 122 18.27 10.86 17.59
C GLY A 122 18.19 11.77 18.82
N PRO A 123 18.52 13.07 18.68
CA PRO A 123 18.46 14.02 19.81
C PRO A 123 17.02 14.36 20.25
N ASN A 124 16.02 14.10 19.42
CA ASN A 124 14.61 14.42 19.70
C ASN A 124 13.94 13.26 20.45
N LYS A 125 14.33 13.07 21.72
CA LYS A 125 13.78 12.04 22.62
C LYS A 125 12.26 12.18 22.80
N GLY A 126 11.55 11.07 22.83
CA GLY A 126 10.09 10.99 23.00
C GLY A 126 9.66 10.96 24.47
N ILE A 127 8.40 10.59 24.71
CA ILE A 127 7.84 10.55 26.07
C ILE A 127 8.55 9.52 26.94
N VAL A 128 8.78 8.30 26.46
CA VAL A 128 9.36 7.21 27.25
C VAL A 128 10.74 7.59 27.81
N PRO A 129 11.72 8.05 26.98
CA PRO A 129 13.01 8.43 27.51
C PRO A 129 12.94 9.60 28.50
N ILE A 130 12.14 10.63 28.20
CA ILE A 130 12.03 11.82 29.06
C ILE A 130 11.37 11.48 30.40
N THR A 131 10.31 10.67 30.41
CA THR A 131 9.65 10.20 31.65
C THR A 131 10.63 9.43 32.54
N CYS A 132 11.43 8.54 31.96
CA CYS A 132 12.41 7.77 32.72
C CYS A 132 13.51 8.66 33.32
N ASP A 133 13.99 9.65 32.57
CA ASP A 133 15.02 10.60 33.04
C ASP A 133 14.51 11.46 34.21
N GLU A 134 13.34 12.09 34.04
CA GLU A 134 12.73 12.93 35.09
C GLU A 134 12.31 12.10 36.33
N LEU A 135 11.92 10.83 36.16
CA LEU A 135 11.66 9.90 37.28
C LEU A 135 12.90 9.73 38.16
N PHE A 136 14.04 9.37 37.56
CA PHE A 136 15.27 9.16 38.32
C PHE A 136 15.83 10.45 38.90
N LYS A 137 15.66 11.57 38.20
CA LYS A 137 16.00 12.89 38.73
C LYS A 137 15.20 13.22 39.99
N THR A 138 13.87 13.05 39.94
CA THR A 138 12.98 13.26 41.09
C THR A 138 13.34 12.34 42.27
N ILE A 139 13.70 11.08 42.00
CA ILE A 139 14.17 10.12 43.00
C ILE A 139 15.48 10.60 43.65
N SER A 140 16.43 11.08 42.84
CA SER A 140 17.74 11.54 43.33
C SER A 140 17.65 12.82 44.19
N GLU A 141 16.61 13.62 43.99
CA GLU A 141 16.34 14.84 44.76
C GLU A 141 15.65 14.54 46.11
N ASN A 142 15.13 13.32 46.32
CA ASN A 142 14.51 12.94 47.58
C ASN A 142 15.54 12.86 48.72
N LYS A 143 15.31 13.60 49.80
CA LYS A 143 16.15 13.62 51.01
C LYS A 143 15.62 12.77 52.15
N ASP A 144 14.44 12.18 52.00
CA ASP A 144 13.81 11.35 53.03
C ASP A 144 14.43 9.96 53.07
N THR A 145 15.24 9.69 54.09
CA THR A 145 15.93 8.41 54.29
C THR A 145 14.98 7.27 54.66
N ASN A 146 13.73 7.56 55.03
CA ASN A 146 12.72 6.55 55.37
C ASN A 146 11.92 6.08 54.15
N LYS A 147 12.26 6.58 52.95
CA LYS A 147 11.65 6.17 51.68
C LYS A 147 12.69 5.49 50.81
N ARG A 148 12.41 4.26 50.37
CA ARG A 148 13.18 3.59 49.31
C ARG A 148 12.34 3.48 48.04
N PHE A 149 13.02 3.50 46.91
CA PHE A 149 12.43 3.39 45.60
C PHE A 149 12.98 2.18 44.86
N GLU A 150 12.08 1.37 44.33
CA GLU A 150 12.41 0.18 43.55
C GLU A 150 11.78 0.32 42.16
N ILE A 151 12.61 0.20 41.13
CA ILE A 151 12.16 0.33 39.73
C ILE A 151 12.51 -0.92 38.96
N THR A 152 11.51 -1.49 38.31
CA THR A 152 11.65 -2.67 37.47
C THR A 152 11.18 -2.37 36.05
N PHE A 153 11.97 -2.80 35.07
CA PHE A 153 11.73 -2.59 33.65
C PHE A 153 11.44 -3.92 32.94
N SER A 154 10.50 -3.92 32.00
CA SER A 154 10.26 -5.03 31.08
C SER A 154 9.81 -4.50 29.71
N MET A 155 10.17 -5.23 28.65
CA MET A 155 9.84 -4.85 27.28
C MET A 155 9.41 -6.09 26.50
N LEU A 156 8.22 -6.04 25.91
CA LEU A 156 7.67 -7.14 25.12
C LEU A 156 7.12 -6.67 23.78
N GLU A 157 6.97 -7.62 22.88
CA GLU A 157 6.34 -7.46 21.58
C GLU A 157 5.15 -8.42 21.45
N ILE A 158 4.05 -7.94 20.87
CA ILE A 158 2.92 -8.77 20.44
C ILE A 158 2.90 -8.77 18.92
N TYR A 159 3.14 -9.93 18.31
CA TYR A 159 3.07 -10.13 16.88
C TYR A 159 2.24 -11.38 16.57
N ASN A 160 1.24 -11.24 15.69
CA ASN A 160 0.33 -12.33 15.30
C ASN A 160 -0.28 -13.09 16.50
N GLU A 161 -0.77 -12.34 17.51
CA GLU A 161 -1.32 -12.89 18.76
C GLU A 161 -0.34 -13.84 19.51
N GLN A 162 0.97 -13.64 19.36
CA GLN A 162 2.00 -14.27 20.16
C GLN A 162 2.81 -13.21 20.90
N VAL A 163 3.14 -13.48 22.17
CA VAL A 163 3.96 -12.59 22.99
C VAL A 163 5.42 -13.00 22.91
N ARG A 164 6.31 -12.04 22.70
CA ARG A 164 7.76 -12.23 22.77
C ARG A 164 8.36 -11.29 23.80
N ASP A 165 9.28 -11.80 24.59
CA ASP A 165 10.12 -11.01 25.48
C ASP A 165 11.28 -10.44 24.68
N LEU A 166 11.40 -9.10 24.65
CA LEU A 166 12.47 -8.42 23.93
C LEU A 166 13.76 -8.33 24.74
N LEU A 167 13.74 -8.64 26.05
CA LEU A 167 14.93 -8.68 26.92
C LEU A 167 15.52 -10.09 27.06
N ALA A 168 14.87 -11.10 26.49
CA ALA A 168 15.36 -12.47 26.38
C ALA A 168 15.90 -12.75 24.97
N LYS A 169 17.04 -13.46 24.89
CA LYS A 169 17.61 -13.89 23.60
C LYS A 169 16.81 -15.04 22.98
N ASP A 170 16.31 -15.93 23.82
CA ASP A 170 15.56 -17.12 23.42
C ASP A 170 14.11 -17.00 23.85
N ASN A 171 13.20 -17.07 22.88
CA ASN A 171 11.76 -17.10 23.11
C ASN A 171 11.21 -18.49 22.77
N PRO A 172 10.25 -19.03 23.54
CA PRO A 172 9.66 -20.34 23.24
C PRO A 172 8.90 -20.31 21.90
N LYS A 173 8.91 -21.44 21.19
CA LYS A 173 8.08 -21.61 19.99
C LYS A 173 6.60 -21.38 20.35
N GLY A 174 5.94 -20.43 19.71
CA GLY A 174 4.56 -20.05 19.99
C GLY A 174 4.38 -18.86 20.93
N GLY A 175 5.46 -18.31 21.51
CA GLY A 175 5.43 -17.14 22.38
C GLY A 175 5.10 -17.43 23.84
N LEU A 176 5.24 -16.41 24.69
CA LEU A 176 4.91 -16.45 26.11
C LEU A 176 3.39 -16.52 26.34
N GLN A 177 2.99 -17.26 27.38
CA GLN A 177 1.58 -17.50 27.71
C GLN A 177 0.98 -16.34 28.51
N VAL A 178 -0.23 -15.92 28.16
CA VAL A 178 -0.99 -14.89 28.89
C VAL A 178 -1.98 -15.56 29.84
N ARG A 179 -1.83 -15.34 31.15
CA ARG A 179 -2.70 -15.90 32.20
C ARG A 179 -3.52 -14.80 32.89
N GLN A 180 -4.60 -15.20 33.57
CA GLN A 180 -5.42 -14.31 34.39
C GLN A 180 -5.17 -14.63 35.87
N ASN A 181 -4.90 -13.60 36.69
CA ASN A 181 -4.83 -13.74 38.13
C ASN A 181 -6.25 -13.94 38.71
N PRO A 182 -6.55 -15.05 39.41
CA PRO A 182 -7.90 -15.32 39.90
C PRO A 182 -8.42 -14.35 40.97
N LYS A 183 -7.54 -13.78 41.81
CA LYS A 183 -7.93 -12.83 42.86
C LYS A 183 -8.11 -11.42 42.30
N LEU A 184 -7.16 -10.99 41.47
CA LEU A 184 -7.11 -9.62 40.96
C LEU A 184 -7.89 -9.43 39.66
N GLY A 185 -8.29 -10.52 39.00
CA GLY A 185 -8.99 -10.48 37.71
C GLY A 185 -8.15 -9.98 36.53
N MET A 186 -6.90 -9.56 36.77
CA MET A 186 -6.00 -8.97 35.76
C MET A 186 -5.24 -10.02 34.95
N PHE A 187 -4.93 -9.69 33.70
CA PHE A 187 -4.07 -10.52 32.84
C PHE A 187 -2.60 -10.16 33.02
N TYR A 188 -1.73 -11.18 32.95
CA TYR A 188 -0.27 -11.01 32.98
C TYR A 188 0.39 -12.02 32.03
N VAL A 189 1.62 -11.70 31.61
CA VAL A 189 2.45 -12.59 30.79
C VAL A 189 3.29 -13.46 31.72
N GLN A 190 3.14 -14.77 31.61
CA GLN A 190 3.92 -15.73 32.39
C GLN A 190 5.37 -15.73 31.90
N ASP A 191 6.32 -15.82 32.83
CA ASP A 191 7.77 -15.93 32.56
C ASP A 191 8.38 -14.74 31.81
N LEU A 192 7.68 -13.60 31.75
CA LEU A 192 8.22 -12.34 31.22
C LEU A 192 9.36 -11.84 32.12
N LYS A 193 10.54 -11.58 31.52
CA LYS A 193 11.69 -11.08 32.23
C LYS A 193 11.44 -9.66 32.74
N LYS A 194 11.69 -9.48 34.03
CA LYS A 194 11.57 -8.21 34.75
C LYS A 194 12.94 -7.85 35.32
N VAL A 195 13.50 -6.73 34.89
CA VAL A 195 14.88 -6.33 35.19
C VAL A 195 14.88 -5.14 36.16
N PRO A 196 15.47 -5.27 37.37
CA PRO A 196 15.72 -4.14 38.26
C PRO A 196 16.64 -3.11 37.60
N VAL A 197 16.31 -1.83 37.75
CA VAL A 197 17.10 -0.72 37.21
C VAL A 197 17.28 0.38 38.25
N GLY A 198 18.46 1.00 38.27
CA GLY A 198 18.85 2.03 39.24
C GLY A 198 19.15 3.40 38.61
N SER A 199 19.08 3.53 37.29
CA SER A 199 19.25 4.82 36.60
C SER A 199 18.57 4.83 35.23
N TYR A 200 18.40 6.04 34.67
CA TYR A 200 17.91 6.21 33.29
C TYR A 200 18.83 5.55 32.26
N ALA A 201 20.15 5.66 32.45
CA ALA A 201 21.14 5.04 31.56
C ALA A 201 20.97 3.51 31.50
N GLU A 202 20.67 2.86 32.63
CA GLU A 202 20.38 1.43 32.66
C GLU A 202 19.10 1.10 31.86
N ILE A 203 18.05 1.92 31.91
CA ILE A 203 16.83 1.75 31.09
C ILE A 203 17.14 1.93 29.60
N GLU A 204 17.89 2.96 29.24
CA GLU A 204 18.26 3.26 27.84
C GLU A 204 19.00 2.07 27.22
N MET A 205 19.95 1.47 27.93
CA MET A 205 20.63 0.24 27.50
C MET A 205 19.68 -0.95 27.31
N ARG A 206 18.70 -1.14 28.21
CA ARG A 206 17.71 -2.22 28.07
C ARG A 206 16.76 -1.99 26.89
N MET A 207 16.41 -0.74 26.60
CA MET A 207 15.63 -0.36 25.41
C MET A 207 16.41 -0.65 24.11
N GLU A 208 17.69 -0.33 24.08
CA GLU A 208 18.58 -0.62 22.95
C GLU A 208 18.74 -2.14 22.74
N GLN A 209 18.97 -2.89 23.83
CA GLN A 209 18.97 -4.36 23.81
C GLN A 209 17.67 -4.92 23.21
N GLY A 210 16.52 -4.44 23.66
CA GLY A 210 15.22 -4.86 23.15
C GLY A 210 15.01 -4.55 21.67
N THR A 211 15.44 -3.36 21.23
CA THR A 211 15.39 -2.95 19.83
C THR A 211 16.32 -3.79 18.94
N SER A 212 17.48 -4.18 19.46
CA SER A 212 18.42 -5.08 18.79
C SER A 212 17.84 -6.47 18.59
N ASN A 213 17.30 -7.08 19.65
CA ASN A 213 16.65 -8.38 19.59
C ASN A 213 15.46 -8.38 18.61
N ARG A 214 14.67 -7.28 18.59
CA ARG A 214 13.59 -7.07 17.61
C ARG A 214 14.10 -7.05 16.17
N THR A 215 15.22 -6.37 15.91
CA THR A 215 15.80 -6.29 14.56
C THR A 215 16.27 -7.66 14.06
N VAL A 216 16.95 -8.44 14.89
CA VAL A 216 17.42 -9.79 14.51
C VAL A 216 16.22 -10.66 14.12
N ALA A 217 15.13 -10.61 14.88
CA ALA A 217 13.89 -11.31 14.54
C ALA A 217 13.26 -10.80 13.22
N SER A 218 13.35 -9.49 12.95
CA SER A 218 12.81 -8.86 11.72
C SER A 218 13.50 -9.27 10.42
N THR A 219 14.76 -9.74 10.51
CA THR A 219 15.49 -10.23 9.33
C THR A 219 14.95 -11.54 8.77
N ASN A 220 14.09 -12.25 9.52
CA ASN A 220 13.26 -13.32 8.97
C ASN A 220 12.10 -12.69 8.19
N MET A 221 11.81 -13.23 7.00
CA MET A 221 10.97 -12.64 5.93
C MET A 221 9.60 -12.03 6.31
N ASN A 222 9.10 -12.28 7.52
CA ASN A 222 7.74 -11.98 7.95
C ASN A 222 7.61 -10.99 9.11
N ALA A 223 8.67 -10.61 9.84
CA ALA A 223 8.52 -9.83 11.08
C ALA A 223 8.85 -8.34 10.88
N THR A 224 7.96 -7.56 10.25
CA THR A 224 8.11 -6.10 10.16
C THR A 224 7.60 -5.39 11.43
N SER A 225 8.36 -4.43 11.97
CA SER A 225 8.00 -3.67 13.19
C SER A 225 6.69 -2.89 13.08
N SER A 226 6.26 -2.52 11.87
CA SER A 226 4.98 -1.82 11.64
C SER A 226 3.74 -2.66 12.00
N ARG A 227 3.89 -3.98 12.13
CA ARG A 227 2.81 -4.95 12.37
C ARG A 227 2.79 -5.53 13.78
N ALA A 228 3.71 -5.12 14.63
CA ALA A 228 3.81 -5.59 16.00
C ALA A 228 3.49 -4.47 16.99
N HIS A 229 2.90 -4.83 18.13
CA HIS A 229 2.71 -3.91 19.24
C HIS A 229 3.89 -4.02 20.19
N THR A 230 4.56 -2.92 20.52
CA THR A 230 5.61 -2.89 21.54
C THR A 230 5.03 -2.36 22.85
N VAL A 231 5.23 -3.09 23.95
CA VAL A 231 4.81 -2.68 25.29
C VAL A 231 6.04 -2.58 26.17
N VAL A 232 6.30 -1.37 26.65
CA VAL A 232 7.30 -1.08 27.67
C VAL A 232 6.57 -0.89 28.99
N THR A 233 6.97 -1.63 30.02
CA THR A 233 6.37 -1.53 31.35
C THR A 233 7.43 -1.18 32.38
N ILE A 234 7.16 -0.14 33.15
CA ILE A 234 7.95 0.28 34.31
C ILE A 234 7.09 0.10 35.55
N VAL A 235 7.53 -0.76 36.45
CA VAL A 235 6.93 -0.91 37.78
C VAL A 235 7.73 -0.05 38.74
N PHE A 236 7.06 0.89 39.38
CA PHE A 236 7.65 1.84 40.32
C PHE A 236 7.03 1.65 41.71
N ASP A 237 7.86 1.22 42.64
CA ASP A 237 7.51 0.87 44.00
C ASP A 237 8.16 1.83 44.98
N GLN A 238 7.34 2.44 45.83
CA GLN A 238 7.75 3.34 46.92
C GLN A 238 7.50 2.64 48.24
N ILE A 239 8.54 2.40 49.01
CA ILE A 239 8.43 1.70 50.29
C ILE A 239 8.83 2.66 51.39
N PHE A 240 7.95 2.82 52.36
CA PHE A 240 8.08 3.79 53.42
C PHE A 240 7.44 3.30 54.71
N ILE A 241 7.87 3.86 55.82
CA ILE A 241 7.28 3.57 57.14
C ILE A 241 6.07 4.49 57.32
N ASN A 242 4.90 3.92 57.58
CA ASN A 242 3.68 4.68 57.82
C ASN A 242 3.64 5.26 59.25
N GLU A 243 2.61 6.03 59.58
CA GLU A 243 2.43 6.64 60.91
C GLU A 243 2.37 5.61 62.05
N ASN A 244 2.04 4.35 61.75
CA ASN A 244 1.95 3.25 62.71
C ASN A 244 3.29 2.50 62.89
N GLY A 245 4.36 2.92 62.21
CA GLY A 245 5.65 2.24 62.24
C GLY A 245 5.74 0.97 61.38
N GLU A 246 4.74 0.71 60.53
CA GLU A 246 4.72 -0.45 59.63
C GLU A 246 5.28 -0.10 58.25
N GLU A 247 6.07 -1.00 57.66
CA GLU A 247 6.51 -0.86 56.27
C GLU A 247 5.31 -1.00 55.32
N THR A 248 5.03 0.08 54.60
CA THR A 248 3.96 0.17 53.60
C THR A 248 4.57 0.32 52.22
N LYS A 249 3.98 -0.38 51.24
CA LYS A 249 4.38 -0.32 49.84
C LYS A 249 3.29 0.34 49.02
N LYS A 250 3.67 1.42 48.33
CA LYS A 250 2.87 2.08 47.32
C LYS A 250 3.43 1.74 45.95
N SER A 251 2.61 1.13 45.10
CA SER A 251 3.02 0.61 43.79
C SER A 251 2.31 1.33 42.66
N SER A 252 3.04 1.59 41.58
CA SER A 252 2.47 2.09 40.33
C SER A 252 3.06 1.32 39.15
N THR A 253 2.24 1.05 38.14
CA THR A 253 2.69 0.47 36.88
C THR A 253 2.47 1.48 35.76
N MET A 254 3.54 1.86 35.07
CA MET A 254 3.50 2.69 33.87
C MET A 254 3.63 1.80 32.63
N ASN A 255 2.58 1.72 31.84
CA ASN A 255 2.57 1.00 30.56
C ASN A 255 2.67 1.99 29.41
N LEU A 256 3.72 1.89 28.62
CA LEU A 256 4.03 2.76 27.49
C LEU A 256 3.96 1.89 26.23
N VAL A 257 2.95 2.13 25.39
CA VAL A 257 2.57 1.20 24.32
C VAL A 257 2.66 1.89 22.96
N ASP A 258 3.47 1.31 22.08
CA ASP A 258 3.52 1.67 20.65
C ASP A 258 2.74 0.60 19.87
N LEU A 259 1.56 0.97 19.36
CA LEU A 259 0.69 0.03 18.66
C LEU A 259 1.17 -0.17 17.21
N ALA A 260 0.81 -1.31 16.61
CA ALA A 260 0.92 -1.54 15.18
C ALA A 260 0.13 -0.48 14.37
N GLY A 261 0.44 -0.38 13.08
CA GLY A 261 -0.29 0.47 12.13
C GLY A 261 -1.80 0.19 12.11
N SER A 262 -2.62 1.25 12.14
CA SER A 262 -4.08 1.15 12.16
C SER A 262 -4.75 0.98 10.78
N GLU A 263 -3.97 0.99 9.70
CA GLU A 263 -4.47 0.88 8.34
C GLU A 263 -5.28 -0.40 8.09
N ARG A 264 -6.40 -0.28 7.35
CA ARG A 264 -7.31 -1.43 7.13
C ARG A 264 -6.70 -2.44 6.17
N ALA A 265 -6.93 -3.73 6.45
CA ALA A 265 -6.58 -4.82 5.52
C ALA A 265 -7.45 -4.82 4.25
N ASP A 266 -8.69 -4.31 4.29
CA ASP A 266 -9.61 -4.34 3.13
C ASP A 266 -9.20 -3.36 2.02
N SER A 267 -8.47 -2.30 2.36
CA SER A 267 -7.76 -1.44 1.41
C SER A 267 -6.71 -2.22 0.57
N THR A 268 -6.48 -3.50 0.90
CA THR A 268 -5.51 -4.39 0.26
C THR A 268 -6.13 -5.57 -0.50
N GLY A 269 -7.45 -5.67 -0.68
CA GLY A 269 -8.07 -6.71 -1.52
C GLY A 269 -7.79 -8.16 -1.08
N ALA A 270 -7.88 -8.43 0.23
CA ALA A 270 -7.49 -9.70 0.85
C ALA A 270 -8.48 -10.85 0.68
N THR A 271 -8.01 -12.06 0.34
CA THR A 271 -8.79 -13.31 0.45
C THR A 271 -7.95 -14.44 1.06
N GLY A 272 -8.60 -15.43 1.71
CA GLY A 272 -7.95 -16.64 2.22
C GLY A 272 -7.22 -16.48 3.55
N ASP A 273 -6.09 -17.17 3.73
CA ASP A 273 -5.37 -17.23 5.02
C ASP A 273 -4.76 -15.88 5.46
N ARG A 274 -4.71 -14.87 4.59
CA ARG A 274 -4.35 -13.49 4.96
C ARG A 274 -5.54 -12.66 5.41
N LEU A 275 -6.76 -13.04 5.05
CA LEU A 275 -7.89 -12.59 5.86
C LEU A 275 -7.67 -13.07 7.30
N LYS A 276 -7.13 -14.27 7.56
CA LYS A 276 -6.88 -14.74 8.94
C LYS A 276 -5.69 -14.08 9.63
N GLU A 277 -4.55 -13.89 8.95
CA GLU A 277 -3.38 -13.20 9.53
C GLU A 277 -3.60 -11.68 9.63
N GLY A 278 -4.10 -11.05 8.56
CA GLY A 278 -4.54 -9.66 8.56
C GLY A 278 -5.68 -9.44 9.55
N ALA A 279 -6.62 -10.40 9.69
CA ALA A 279 -7.61 -10.35 10.76
C ALA A 279 -7.03 -10.68 12.13
N ASN A 280 -5.86 -11.31 12.28
CA ASN A 280 -5.17 -11.54 13.56
C ASN A 280 -4.39 -10.30 14.01
N ILE A 281 -3.66 -9.63 13.12
CA ILE A 281 -3.01 -8.34 13.40
C ILE A 281 -4.07 -7.26 13.63
N ASN A 282 -5.04 -7.18 12.72
CA ASN A 282 -6.23 -6.36 12.95
C ASN A 282 -7.14 -6.97 14.02
N ARG A 283 -6.92 -8.18 14.54
CA ARG A 283 -7.72 -8.70 15.66
C ARG A 283 -7.43 -7.90 16.87
N SER A 284 -6.14 -7.68 17.15
CA SER A 284 -5.69 -6.89 18.29
C SER A 284 -6.27 -5.48 18.22
N LEU A 285 -6.19 -4.82 17.06
CA LEU A 285 -6.71 -3.46 16.86
C LEU A 285 -8.24 -3.35 16.72
N SER A 286 -8.90 -4.34 16.10
CA SER A 286 -10.36 -4.40 15.97
C SER A 286 -11.01 -4.74 17.30
N ALA A 287 -10.45 -5.71 18.04
CA ALA A 287 -10.87 -6.01 19.40
C ALA A 287 -10.68 -4.79 20.30
N LEU A 288 -9.56 -4.06 20.15
CA LEU A 288 -9.36 -2.78 20.84
C LEU A 288 -10.45 -1.76 20.48
N GLY A 289 -10.83 -1.68 19.19
CA GLY A 289 -11.91 -0.82 18.72
C GLY A 289 -13.29 -1.21 19.26
N ASN A 290 -13.54 -2.52 19.39
CA ASN A 290 -14.75 -3.06 19.99
C ASN A 290 -14.81 -2.76 21.49
N VAL A 291 -13.70 -2.93 22.21
CA VAL A 291 -13.57 -2.57 23.63
C VAL A 291 -13.82 -1.08 23.83
N ILE A 292 -13.20 -0.22 23.02
CA ILE A 292 -13.38 1.24 23.12
C ILE A 292 -14.82 1.64 22.82
N SER A 293 -15.43 1.06 21.78
CA SER A 293 -16.83 1.35 21.43
C SER A 293 -17.79 0.88 22.52
N ALA A 294 -17.60 -0.34 23.05
CA ALA A 294 -18.40 -0.87 24.15
C ALA A 294 -18.28 -0.04 25.43
N LEU A 295 -17.07 0.45 25.76
CA LEU A 295 -16.84 1.31 26.92
C LEU A 295 -17.41 2.71 26.73
N ALA A 296 -17.30 3.28 25.52
CA ALA A 296 -17.92 4.55 25.19
C ALA A 296 -19.45 4.47 25.31
N ASP A 297 -20.08 3.40 24.82
CA ASP A 297 -21.53 3.19 24.92
C ASP A 297 -21.98 2.86 26.36
N ALA A 298 -21.17 2.14 27.14
CA ALA A 298 -21.45 1.84 28.54
C ALA A 298 -21.49 3.10 29.41
N SER A 299 -20.70 4.12 29.06
CA SER A 299 -20.73 5.43 29.72
C SER A 299 -22.10 6.13 29.60
N GLU A 300 -22.94 5.71 28.63
CA GLU A 300 -24.29 6.20 28.38
C GLU A 300 -25.40 5.34 29.04
N LYS A 301 -25.08 4.60 30.11
CA LYS A 301 -26.01 3.81 30.98
C LYS A 301 -26.57 2.50 30.39
N LYS A 302 -25.87 1.85 29.45
CA LYS A 302 -26.17 0.45 29.07
C LYS A 302 -25.23 -0.52 29.80
N LYS A 303 -25.77 -1.59 30.39
CA LYS A 303 -24.94 -2.74 30.84
C LYS A 303 -24.43 -3.47 29.60
N VAL A 304 -23.20 -3.18 29.20
CA VAL A 304 -22.53 -3.80 28.05
C VAL A 304 -21.41 -4.69 28.56
N VAL A 305 -21.32 -5.93 28.04
CA VAL A 305 -20.18 -6.82 28.31
C VAL A 305 -19.02 -6.39 27.42
N VAL A 306 -17.89 -6.02 28.03
CA VAL A 306 -16.72 -5.51 27.30
C VAL A 306 -15.81 -6.67 26.86
N PRO A 307 -15.48 -6.81 25.57
CA PRO A 307 -14.84 -8.01 25.01
C PRO A 307 -13.31 -8.07 25.17
N TYR A 308 -12.76 -7.84 26.37
CA TYR A 308 -11.29 -7.84 26.57
C TYR A 308 -10.59 -9.14 26.20
N ARG A 309 -11.31 -10.28 26.20
CA ARG A 309 -10.73 -11.60 25.97
C ARG A 309 -10.51 -11.94 24.49
N GLU A 310 -10.97 -11.10 23.57
CA GLU A 310 -10.91 -11.37 22.13
C GLU A 310 -9.49 -11.31 21.56
N SER A 311 -8.58 -10.55 22.17
CA SER A 311 -7.17 -10.46 21.77
C SER A 311 -6.21 -10.42 22.96
N ILE A 312 -4.94 -10.75 22.75
CA ILE A 312 -3.88 -10.60 23.75
C ILE A 312 -3.70 -9.13 24.14
N LEU A 313 -3.69 -8.23 23.16
CA LEU A 313 -3.53 -6.80 23.41
C LEU A 313 -4.62 -6.27 24.36
N THR A 314 -5.89 -6.58 24.08
CA THR A 314 -7.01 -6.14 24.93
C THR A 314 -7.01 -6.79 26.30
N LYS A 315 -6.47 -8.02 26.45
CA LYS A 315 -6.25 -8.64 27.75
C LYS A 315 -5.24 -7.84 28.57
N LEU A 316 -4.09 -7.49 27.99
CA LEU A 316 -3.05 -6.73 28.69
C LEU A 316 -3.45 -5.28 28.97
N LEU A 317 -4.24 -4.67 28.07
CA LEU A 317 -4.75 -3.30 28.23
C LEU A 317 -6.05 -3.20 29.04
N GLN A 318 -6.53 -4.30 29.63
CA GLN A 318 -7.78 -4.30 30.40
C GLN A 318 -7.77 -3.26 31.54
N ASN A 319 -6.65 -3.11 32.24
CA ASN A 319 -6.53 -2.09 33.29
C ASN A 319 -6.48 -0.66 32.74
N ALA A 320 -5.97 -0.47 31.51
CA ALA A 320 -5.86 0.83 30.85
C ALA A 320 -7.21 1.37 30.38
N LEU A 321 -8.10 0.50 29.91
CA LEU A 321 -9.38 0.93 29.31
C LEU A 321 -10.52 0.47 30.19
N GLY A 322 -11.15 1.37 30.94
CA GLY A 322 -12.27 1.08 31.85
C GLY A 322 -11.86 0.43 33.18
N GLY A 323 -10.57 0.37 33.50
CA GLY A 323 -10.03 -0.28 34.70
C GLY A 323 -9.31 0.67 35.67
N ASN A 324 -8.44 0.08 36.49
CA ASN A 324 -7.60 0.80 37.45
C ASN A 324 -6.31 1.34 36.78
N SER A 325 -6.46 2.43 36.01
CA SER A 325 -5.33 3.15 35.43
C SER A 325 -5.73 4.58 35.02
N LYS A 326 -4.81 5.55 35.16
CA LYS A 326 -4.87 6.86 34.52
C LYS A 326 -4.35 6.72 33.10
N THR A 327 -5.22 6.91 32.11
CA THR A 327 -4.89 6.54 30.73
C THR A 327 -4.86 7.72 29.77
N VAL A 328 -3.82 7.76 28.95
CA VAL A 328 -3.56 8.76 27.91
C VAL A 328 -3.46 8.06 26.55
N MET A 329 -4.17 8.58 25.55
CA MET A 329 -4.07 8.14 24.16
C MET A 329 -3.44 9.25 23.32
N ILE A 330 -2.44 8.90 22.51
CA ILE A 330 -1.88 9.78 21.47
C ILE A 330 -2.29 9.26 20.10
N ALA A 331 -3.12 10.02 19.40
CA ALA A 331 -3.51 9.77 18.02
C ALA A 331 -2.54 10.49 17.07
N ALA A 332 -1.66 9.73 16.42
CA ALA A 332 -0.68 10.22 15.46
C ALA A 332 -1.29 10.32 14.06
N LEU A 333 -1.14 11.47 13.41
CA LEU A 333 -1.82 11.82 12.16
C LEU A 333 -0.84 12.13 11.03
N SER A 334 -1.17 11.66 9.83
CA SER A 334 -0.52 12.09 8.59
C SER A 334 -1.15 13.41 8.10
N PRO A 335 -0.35 14.39 7.65
CA PRO A 335 -0.86 15.63 7.05
C PRO A 335 -1.33 15.49 5.59
N ALA A 336 -0.94 14.41 4.89
CA ALA A 336 -1.13 14.25 3.45
C ALA A 336 -2.54 13.80 3.03
N ASP A 337 -3.01 14.36 1.91
CA ASP A 337 -4.28 14.06 1.23
C ASP A 337 -4.50 12.59 0.91
N ILE A 338 -3.48 11.87 0.42
CA ILE A 338 -3.57 10.43 0.14
C ILE A 338 -3.94 9.58 1.37
N ASN A 339 -3.71 10.11 2.57
CA ASN A 339 -3.97 9.45 3.85
C ASN A 339 -5.28 9.93 4.51
N TYR A 340 -6.16 10.62 3.78
CA TYR A 340 -7.38 11.21 4.33
C TYR A 340 -8.26 10.20 5.08
N ASP A 341 -8.57 9.05 4.47
CA ASP A 341 -9.47 8.06 5.08
C ASP A 341 -8.92 7.47 6.38
N GLU A 342 -7.63 7.16 6.40
CA GLU A 342 -6.95 6.62 7.58
C GLU A 342 -6.79 7.67 8.69
N THR A 343 -6.53 8.92 8.31
CA THR A 343 -6.45 10.05 9.24
C THR A 343 -7.83 10.35 9.85
N LEU A 344 -8.89 10.31 9.05
CA LEU A 344 -10.28 10.46 9.52
C LEU A 344 -10.68 9.29 10.44
N SER A 345 -10.31 8.06 10.09
CA SER A 345 -10.55 6.88 10.92
C SER A 345 -9.88 7.02 12.29
N THR A 346 -8.62 7.48 12.31
CA THR A 346 -7.86 7.75 13.54
C THR A 346 -8.52 8.81 14.42
N LEU A 347 -8.96 9.93 13.83
CA LEU A 347 -9.68 10.99 14.54
C LEU A 347 -10.99 10.50 15.18
N ARG A 348 -11.78 9.70 14.44
CA ARG A 348 -13.03 9.10 14.95
C ARG A 348 -12.79 8.09 16.06
N TYR A 349 -11.64 7.42 16.04
CA TYR A 349 -11.24 6.47 17.07
C TYR A 349 -10.87 7.22 18.36
N ALA A 350 -10.07 8.28 18.23
CA ALA A 350 -9.67 9.17 19.31
C ALA A 350 -10.89 9.83 19.99
N ASP A 351 -11.87 10.28 19.22
CA ASP A 351 -13.10 10.92 19.73
C ASP A 351 -13.93 9.95 20.61
N ARG A 352 -13.98 8.67 20.23
CA ARG A 352 -14.62 7.61 21.04
C ARG A 352 -13.84 7.29 22.31
N ALA A 353 -12.52 7.18 22.21
CA ALA A 353 -11.66 6.86 23.35
C ALA A 353 -11.80 7.90 24.49
N LYS A 354 -11.96 9.18 24.15
CA LYS A 354 -12.17 10.28 25.12
C LYS A 354 -13.40 10.09 26.02
N LYS A 355 -14.39 9.31 25.59
CA LYS A 355 -15.63 9.05 26.35
C LYS A 355 -15.47 7.96 27.41
N ILE A 356 -14.38 7.21 27.39
CA ILE A 356 -14.12 6.11 28.33
C ILE A 356 -13.81 6.68 29.70
N LYS A 357 -14.44 6.10 30.73
CA LYS A 357 -14.21 6.46 32.12
C LYS A 357 -13.48 5.32 32.84
N ASN A 358 -12.38 5.67 33.50
CA ASN A 358 -11.57 4.77 34.30
C ASN A 358 -11.84 4.97 35.80
N GLN A 359 -11.51 3.94 36.58
CA GLN A 359 -11.61 3.94 38.04
C GLN A 359 -10.23 3.71 38.63
N ALA A 360 -9.37 4.72 38.52
CA ALA A 360 -8.02 4.68 39.06
C ALA A 360 -8.04 4.79 40.60
N VAL A 361 -7.32 3.89 41.27
CA VAL A 361 -7.14 3.89 42.72
C VAL A 361 -5.65 3.89 43.07
N ILE A 362 -5.31 4.48 44.21
CA ILE A 362 -3.94 4.45 44.74
C ILE A 362 -3.67 3.02 45.22
N ASN A 363 -2.62 2.39 44.70
CA ASN A 363 -2.27 1.03 45.06
C ASN A 363 -1.29 1.05 46.25
N GLU A 364 -1.84 1.05 47.45
CA GLU A 364 -1.07 1.04 48.69
C GLU A 364 -1.46 -0.17 49.54
N ASN A 365 -0.48 -0.98 49.91
CA ASN A 365 -0.69 -2.17 50.74
C ASN A 365 0.41 -2.26 51.81
N PRO A 366 0.03 -2.52 53.09
CA PRO A 366 1.00 -2.88 54.12
C PRO A 366 1.75 -4.16 53.70
N MET A 367 3.08 -4.15 53.78
CA MET A 367 3.90 -5.25 53.27
C MET A 367 3.62 -6.56 54.03
N ASP A 368 3.41 -6.47 55.35
CA ASP A 368 3.05 -7.60 56.19
C ASP A 368 1.69 -8.20 55.85
N LYS A 369 0.72 -7.37 55.46
CA LYS A 369 -0.60 -7.84 55.00
C LYS A 369 -0.47 -8.63 53.71
N MET A 370 0.33 -8.13 52.75
CA MET A 370 0.60 -8.82 51.49
C MET A 370 1.28 -10.18 51.71
N ILE A 371 2.32 -10.23 52.54
CA ILE A 371 3.05 -11.47 52.86
C ILE A 371 2.11 -12.47 53.56
N ARG A 372 1.28 -12.00 54.49
CA ARG A 372 0.29 -12.83 55.18
C ARG A 372 -0.74 -13.41 54.21
N GLU A 373 -1.33 -12.60 53.35
CA GLU A 373 -2.31 -13.05 52.34
C GLU A 373 -1.73 -14.07 51.36
N LEU A 374 -0.45 -13.92 50.97
CA LEU A 374 0.24 -14.88 50.10
C LEU A 374 0.50 -16.21 50.82
N LYS A 375 0.90 -16.18 52.10
CA LYS A 375 1.10 -17.39 52.92
C LYS A 375 -0.22 -18.13 53.17
N GLU A 376 -1.27 -17.40 53.56
CA GLU A 376 -2.62 -17.96 53.76
C GLU A 376 -3.17 -18.58 52.47
N GLU A 377 -2.97 -17.94 51.33
CA GLU A 377 -3.38 -18.49 50.03
C GLU A 377 -2.60 -19.75 49.66
N ASN A 378 -1.29 -19.78 49.91
CA ASN A 378 -0.49 -20.98 49.69
C ASN A 378 -0.96 -22.16 50.55
N ASP A 379 -1.29 -21.91 51.82
CA ASP A 379 -1.83 -22.96 52.69
C ASP A 379 -3.21 -23.42 52.23
N ARG A 380 -4.05 -22.51 51.73
CA ARG A 380 -5.35 -22.85 51.13
C ARG A 380 -5.19 -23.72 49.87
N LEU A 381 -4.28 -23.34 48.96
CA LEU A 381 -4.01 -24.08 47.72
C LEU A 381 -3.39 -25.46 48.00
N LYS A 382 -2.48 -25.57 48.98
CA LYS A 382 -1.93 -26.85 49.44
C LYS A 382 -3.03 -27.78 49.95
N LYS A 383 -3.91 -27.27 50.82
CA LYS A 383 -5.07 -28.04 51.33
C LYS A 383 -6.03 -28.45 50.21
N ALA A 384 -6.27 -27.58 49.23
CA ALA A 384 -7.11 -27.90 48.06
C ALA A 384 -6.51 -29.03 47.22
N LEU A 385 -5.17 -29.07 47.09
CA LEU A 385 -4.45 -30.14 46.40
C LEU A 385 -4.45 -31.46 47.19
N GLU A 386 -4.27 -31.39 48.52
CA GLU A 386 -4.33 -32.55 49.42
C GLU A 386 -5.73 -33.18 49.49
N SER A 387 -6.79 -32.36 49.36
CA SER A 387 -8.19 -32.80 49.34
C SER A 387 -8.70 -33.29 47.97
N GLY A 388 -7.80 -33.49 46.99
CA GLY A 388 -8.14 -34.05 45.67
C GLY A 388 -9.05 -33.16 44.81
N GLY A 389 -8.97 -31.83 44.98
CA GLY A 389 -9.76 -30.87 44.20
C GLY A 389 -11.26 -30.94 44.46
N SER A 390 -11.68 -31.31 45.68
CA SER A 390 -13.09 -31.43 46.07
C SER A 390 -13.80 -30.07 46.17
N VAL A 391 -14.08 -29.46 45.01
CA VAL A 391 -15.07 -28.39 44.88
C VAL A 391 -16.35 -29.06 44.40
N ASN A 392 -17.27 -29.36 45.33
CA ASN A 392 -18.67 -29.79 45.11
C ASN A 392 -19.05 -30.15 43.66
N ILE A 393 -18.62 -31.32 43.17
CA ILE A 393 -19.14 -31.94 41.93
C ILE A 393 -20.44 -32.70 42.24
N GLU A 394 -21.26 -32.17 43.15
CA GLU A 394 -22.55 -32.77 43.53
C GLU A 394 -23.75 -32.06 42.87
N GLN A 395 -23.52 -31.06 42.00
CA GLN A 395 -24.61 -30.31 41.35
C GLN A 395 -24.50 -30.09 39.83
N LYS A 396 -23.75 -30.93 39.11
CA LYS A 396 -23.83 -30.96 37.62
C LYS A 396 -23.94 -32.39 37.12
N GLY A 397 -25.15 -32.94 37.19
CA GLY A 397 -25.47 -34.23 36.61
C GLY A 397 -25.56 -34.12 35.08
N SER A 398 -24.45 -34.37 34.38
CA SER A 398 -24.40 -34.71 32.93
C SER A 398 -22.97 -34.73 32.34
N MET A 399 -21.96 -35.22 33.07
CA MET A 399 -20.59 -35.32 32.52
C MET A 399 -20.05 -36.76 32.62
N SER A 400 -19.28 -37.18 31.63
CA SER A 400 -18.72 -38.53 31.59
C SER A 400 -17.59 -38.70 32.63
N PRO A 401 -17.31 -39.93 33.08
CA PRO A 401 -16.19 -40.20 34.00
C PRO A 401 -14.83 -39.72 33.47
N GLU A 402 -14.62 -39.77 32.15
CA GLU A 402 -13.39 -39.30 31.49
C GLU A 402 -13.29 -37.77 31.49
N GLU A 403 -14.42 -37.07 31.30
CA GLU A 403 -14.45 -35.60 31.36
C GLU A 403 -14.19 -35.09 32.77
N ILE A 404 -14.68 -35.78 33.81
CA ILE A 404 -14.45 -35.43 35.22
C ILE A 404 -12.97 -35.60 35.58
N GLU A 405 -12.34 -36.68 35.12
CA GLU A 405 -10.91 -36.95 35.35
C GLU A 405 -10.02 -35.94 34.64
N LEU A 406 -10.35 -35.58 33.39
CA LEU A 406 -9.64 -34.55 32.64
C LEU A 406 -9.78 -33.17 33.32
N LEU A 407 -10.98 -32.84 33.82
CA LEU A 407 -11.24 -31.59 34.54
C LEU A 407 -10.47 -31.53 35.87
N ARG A 408 -10.39 -32.65 36.61
CA ARG A 408 -9.58 -32.77 37.83
C ARG A 408 -8.12 -32.53 37.53
N LYS A 409 -7.58 -33.18 36.49
CA LYS A 409 -6.18 -33.03 36.09
C LYS A 409 -5.84 -31.59 35.69
N ASP A 410 -6.70 -30.92 34.92
CA ASP A 410 -6.55 -29.50 34.56
C ASP A 410 -6.65 -28.58 35.80
N MET A 411 -7.55 -28.88 36.74
CA MET A 411 -7.69 -28.14 38.01
C MET A 411 -6.45 -28.29 38.89
N GLU A 412 -5.93 -29.51 39.06
CA GLU A 412 -4.70 -29.78 39.81
C GLU A 412 -3.49 -29.09 39.19
N GLU A 413 -3.37 -29.13 37.86
CA GLU A 413 -2.29 -28.46 37.13
C GLU A 413 -2.35 -26.94 37.30
N LYS A 414 -3.55 -26.34 37.26
CA LYS A 414 -3.76 -24.92 37.57
C LYS A 414 -3.41 -24.58 39.01
N ILE A 415 -3.83 -25.39 39.98
CA ILE A 415 -3.50 -25.19 41.40
C ILE A 415 -1.99 -25.27 41.62
N ARG A 416 -1.31 -26.28 41.05
CA ARG A 416 0.16 -26.41 41.14
C ARG A 416 0.89 -25.24 40.51
N ALA A 417 0.49 -24.82 39.31
CA ALA A 417 1.08 -23.67 38.64
C ALA A 417 0.94 -22.39 39.49
N GLN A 418 -0.21 -22.20 40.13
CA GLN A 418 -0.45 -21.05 40.99
C GLN A 418 0.33 -21.11 42.30
N LEU A 419 0.50 -22.30 42.88
CA LEU A 419 1.29 -22.52 44.08
C LEU A 419 2.78 -22.25 43.83
N LEU A 420 3.29 -22.70 42.68
CA LEU A 420 4.64 -22.37 42.19
C LEU A 420 4.82 -20.86 42.00
N ALA A 421 3.86 -20.19 41.35
CA ALA A 421 3.91 -18.74 41.14
C ALA A 421 3.94 -17.99 42.48
N ASN A 422 3.08 -18.36 43.43
CA ASN A 422 3.06 -17.73 44.76
C ASN A 422 4.35 -18.00 45.56
N GLN A 423 4.92 -19.20 45.48
CA GLN A 423 6.22 -19.51 46.12
C GLN A 423 7.35 -18.69 45.50
N HIS A 424 7.35 -18.54 44.17
CA HIS A 424 8.33 -17.69 43.48
C HIS A 424 8.21 -16.24 43.94
N LEU A 425 6.99 -15.69 44.01
CA LEU A 425 6.70 -14.36 44.53
C LEU A 425 7.20 -14.18 45.97
N LEU A 426 6.99 -15.18 46.84
CA LEU A 426 7.48 -15.15 48.23
C LEU A 426 9.01 -15.13 48.29
N ASN A 427 9.68 -16.03 47.55
CA ASN A 427 11.14 -16.07 47.48
C ASN A 427 11.71 -14.77 46.87
N GLU A 428 11.03 -14.19 45.89
CA GLU A 428 11.40 -12.89 45.33
C GLU A 428 11.24 -11.77 46.34
N THR A 429 10.20 -11.76 47.18
CA THR A 429 10.08 -10.79 48.28
C THR A 429 11.13 -10.98 49.37
N GLU A 430 11.71 -12.18 49.53
CA GLU A 430 12.78 -12.44 50.51
C GLU A 430 14.16 -11.96 50.05
N ARG A 431 14.43 -11.89 48.74
CA ARG A 431 15.69 -11.35 48.21
C ARG A 431 15.75 -9.84 48.37
N THR A 432 16.87 -9.33 48.88
CA THR A 432 17.09 -7.89 49.00
C THR A 432 17.10 -7.21 47.63
N TRP A 433 16.62 -5.97 47.55
CA TRP A 433 16.64 -5.19 46.31
C TRP A 433 18.07 -5.02 45.77
N ASP A 434 19.04 -4.81 46.67
CA ASP A 434 20.45 -4.64 46.33
C ASP A 434 21.04 -5.87 45.65
N GLU A 435 20.68 -7.08 46.09
CA GLU A 435 21.11 -8.32 45.41
C GLU A 435 20.54 -8.42 44.00
N LYS A 436 19.25 -8.07 43.82
CA LYS A 436 18.59 -8.10 42.50
C LYS A 436 19.21 -7.08 41.56
N LEU A 437 19.43 -5.86 42.04
CA LEU A 437 20.03 -4.77 41.28
C LEU A 437 21.49 -5.09 40.93
N SER A 438 22.26 -5.67 41.85
CA SER A 438 23.64 -6.12 41.61
C SER A 438 23.70 -7.20 40.52
N ALA A 439 22.82 -8.20 40.58
CA ALA A 439 22.72 -9.23 39.54
C ALA A 439 22.37 -8.63 38.17
N ALA A 440 21.42 -7.69 38.12
CA ALA A 440 21.03 -6.99 36.90
C ALA A 440 22.17 -6.13 36.33
N ARG A 441 22.94 -5.44 37.19
CA ARG A 441 24.11 -4.65 36.79
C ARG A 441 25.23 -5.53 36.25
N ASN A 442 25.52 -6.67 36.88
CA ASN A 442 26.51 -7.62 36.38
C ASN A 442 26.15 -8.14 34.97
N GLU A 443 24.87 -8.43 34.72
CA GLU A 443 24.39 -8.79 33.39
C GLU A 443 24.55 -7.62 32.41
N THR A 444 24.19 -6.41 32.83
CA THR A 444 24.30 -5.18 32.02
C THR A 444 25.75 -4.87 31.66
N ASP A 445 26.69 -4.98 32.60
CA ASP A 445 28.12 -4.81 32.39
C ASP A 445 28.68 -5.85 31.42
N ALA A 446 28.19 -7.09 31.48
CA ALA A 446 28.58 -8.13 30.53
C ALA A 446 28.10 -7.79 29.11
N ILE A 447 26.87 -7.28 28.97
CA ILE A 447 26.32 -6.81 27.69
C ILE A 447 27.13 -5.61 27.17
N ALA A 448 27.35 -4.59 28.01
CA ALA A 448 28.09 -3.38 27.66
C ALA A 448 29.53 -3.66 27.24
N LYS A 449 30.19 -4.63 27.90
CA LYS A 449 31.54 -5.07 27.50
C LYS A 449 31.55 -5.68 26.11
N GLU A 450 30.51 -6.44 25.77
CA GLU A 450 30.38 -7.03 24.44
C GLU A 450 30.06 -5.97 23.38
N GLU A 451 29.15 -5.05 23.67
CA GLU A 451 28.84 -3.92 22.78
C GLU A 451 30.05 -2.99 22.56
N ASN A 452 30.80 -2.66 23.62
CA ASN A 452 32.02 -1.87 23.49
C ASN A 452 33.10 -2.58 22.66
N ARG A 453 33.21 -3.91 22.79
CA ARG A 453 34.07 -4.71 21.90
C ARG A 453 33.57 -4.62 20.46
N GLU A 454 32.26 -4.71 20.23
CA GLU A 454 31.67 -4.59 18.91
C GLU A 454 31.90 -3.21 18.30
N ILE A 455 31.69 -2.12 19.04
CA ILE A 455 31.96 -0.73 18.62
C ILE A 455 33.45 -0.56 18.29
N ALA A 456 34.34 -1.06 19.14
CA ALA A 456 35.78 -1.00 18.90
C ALA A 456 36.16 -1.75 17.61
N ARG A 457 35.48 -2.85 17.30
CA ARG A 457 35.62 -3.57 16.02
C ARG A 457 35.04 -2.78 14.86
N LYS A 458 33.84 -2.18 14.98
CA LYS A 458 33.23 -1.32 13.93
C LYS A 458 34.17 -0.20 13.48
N ASN A 459 34.96 0.35 14.40
CA ASN A 459 35.91 1.42 14.10
C ASN A 459 37.25 0.95 13.50
N LYS A 460 37.52 -0.36 13.44
CA LYS A 460 38.82 -0.91 13.01
C LYS A 460 38.71 -1.91 11.87
N GLU A 461 37.59 -2.61 11.79
CA GLU A 461 37.38 -3.74 10.91
C GLU A 461 36.33 -3.40 9.84
N PRO A 462 36.60 -3.72 8.57
CA PRO A 462 35.60 -3.65 7.51
C PRO A 462 34.39 -4.53 7.83
N HIS A 463 33.18 -4.00 7.60
CA HIS A 463 31.94 -4.67 7.97
C HIS A 463 30.76 -4.24 7.09
N LEU A 464 29.67 -5.00 7.17
CA LEU A 464 28.40 -4.73 6.51
C LEU A 464 27.36 -4.32 7.55
N MET A 465 26.71 -3.17 7.33
CA MET A 465 25.62 -2.66 8.17
C MET A 465 24.29 -2.81 7.45
N ASN A 466 23.27 -3.38 8.09
CA ASN A 466 21.97 -3.58 7.43
C ASN A 466 21.24 -2.25 7.18
N LEU A 467 20.46 -2.20 6.11
CA LEU A 467 19.42 -1.18 5.90
C LEU A 467 18.05 -1.84 6.03
N ASN A 468 17.16 -1.21 6.78
CA ASN A 468 15.80 -1.67 7.03
C ASN A 468 14.80 -0.57 6.65
N GLU A 469 13.59 -0.97 6.28
CA GLU A 469 12.47 -0.06 6.01
C GLU A 469 12.14 0.80 7.23
N ASP A 470 12.22 0.22 8.44
CA ASP A 470 12.19 0.99 9.69
C ASP A 470 13.59 1.57 9.97
N PRO A 471 13.73 2.91 10.00
CA PRO A 471 15.01 3.55 10.29
C PRO A 471 15.61 3.15 11.64
N MET A 472 14.78 2.79 12.64
CA MET A 472 15.28 2.35 13.96
C MET A 472 15.97 0.99 13.94
N LEU A 473 15.71 0.18 12.90
CA LEU A 473 16.29 -1.14 12.75
C LEU A 473 17.48 -1.13 11.76
N SER A 474 17.76 0.00 11.12
CA SER A 474 18.91 0.17 10.24
C SER A 474 20.19 0.34 11.05
N GLY A 475 21.29 -0.28 10.62
CA GLY A 475 22.60 -0.21 11.28
C GLY A 475 22.73 -1.01 12.58
N VAL A 476 21.69 -1.73 12.99
CA VAL A 476 21.67 -2.55 14.19
C VAL A 476 22.41 -3.87 13.97
N VAL A 477 22.27 -4.49 12.80
CA VAL A 477 22.96 -5.72 12.43
C VAL A 477 24.28 -5.36 11.74
N CYS A 478 25.38 -5.83 12.33
CA CYS A 478 26.73 -5.62 11.83
C CYS A 478 27.42 -6.96 11.55
N LEU A 479 27.82 -7.17 10.30
CA LEU A 479 28.49 -8.40 9.87
C LEU A 479 29.97 -8.09 9.56
N PHE A 480 30.86 -8.52 10.44
CA PHE A 480 32.30 -8.31 10.29
C PHE A 480 32.90 -9.24 9.24
N LEU A 481 33.81 -8.69 8.43
CA LEU A 481 34.54 -9.43 7.42
C LEU A 481 35.80 -10.04 8.07
N ASN A 482 35.65 -11.23 8.64
CA ASN A 482 36.73 -11.90 9.34
C ASN A 482 37.66 -12.64 8.35
N GLY A 483 38.97 -12.48 8.53
CA GLY A 483 40.00 -13.24 7.80
C GLY A 483 40.29 -12.75 6.37
N ALA A 484 41.12 -13.51 5.63
CA ALA A 484 41.49 -13.16 4.25
C ALA A 484 40.32 -13.37 3.26
N THR A 485 39.35 -14.21 3.61
CA THR A 485 38.18 -14.49 2.80
C THR A 485 37.00 -14.80 3.72
N THR A 486 35.87 -14.15 3.46
CA THR A 486 34.59 -14.34 4.14
C THR A 486 33.57 -14.87 3.15
N VAL A 487 33.00 -16.03 3.43
CA VAL A 487 31.97 -16.67 2.64
C VAL A 487 30.59 -16.33 3.21
N ILE A 488 29.69 -15.88 2.35
CA ILE A 488 28.31 -15.53 2.68
C ILE A 488 27.40 -16.55 2.00
N GLY A 489 26.42 -17.09 2.72
CA GLY A 489 25.46 -18.05 2.15
C GLY A 489 24.37 -18.47 3.12
N CYS A 490 23.61 -19.50 2.78
CA CYS A 490 22.59 -20.05 3.67
C CYS A 490 23.17 -21.10 4.63
N LYS A 491 22.43 -21.40 5.71
CA LYS A 491 22.86 -22.31 6.79
C LYS A 491 23.35 -23.68 6.27
N SER A 492 22.72 -24.22 5.23
CA SER A 492 23.09 -25.53 4.66
C SER A 492 24.44 -25.56 3.93
N GLY A 493 25.02 -24.40 3.61
CA GLY A 493 26.35 -24.27 3.01
C GLY A 493 27.47 -24.10 4.03
N ASN A 494 27.16 -24.03 5.33
CA ASN A 494 28.11 -23.71 6.41
C ASN A 494 29.04 -22.51 6.10
N PRO A 495 28.50 -21.34 5.70
CA PRO A 495 29.29 -20.14 5.42
C PRO A 495 29.75 -19.44 6.71
N ASP A 496 30.70 -18.51 6.59
CA ASP A 496 31.15 -17.65 7.70
C ASP A 496 30.04 -16.68 8.14
N ILE A 497 29.29 -16.15 7.17
CA ILE A 497 28.10 -15.32 7.40
C ILE A 497 26.88 -16.08 6.86
N VAL A 498 26.00 -16.46 7.78
CA VAL A 498 24.74 -17.13 7.47
C VAL A 498 23.66 -16.09 7.24
N LEU A 499 23.15 -16.01 6.01
CA LEU A 499 21.95 -15.27 5.67
C LEU A 499 20.82 -16.25 5.39
N ASN A 500 19.66 -16.01 5.98
CA ASN A 500 18.45 -16.78 5.72
C ASN A 500 17.49 -15.92 4.89
N GLY A 501 16.90 -16.47 3.85
CA GLY A 501 15.96 -15.75 3.01
C GLY A 501 16.09 -16.11 1.54
N LEU A 502 15.17 -15.59 0.76
CA LEU A 502 14.97 -15.98 -0.62
C LEU A 502 16.19 -15.74 -1.49
N SER A 503 16.43 -16.70 -2.40
CA SER A 503 17.52 -16.63 -3.36
C SER A 503 18.91 -16.52 -2.72
N ILE A 504 19.06 -16.77 -1.42
CA ILE A 504 20.37 -16.97 -0.79
C ILE A 504 20.86 -18.38 -1.12
N GLN A 505 22.02 -18.46 -1.74
CA GLN A 505 22.62 -19.72 -2.16
C GLN A 505 23.45 -20.31 -1.00
N LYS A 506 23.72 -21.62 -1.04
CA LYS A 506 24.65 -22.29 -0.09
C LYS A 506 25.97 -21.53 0.03
N LYS A 507 26.49 -21.09 -1.12
CA LYS A 507 27.60 -20.16 -1.24
C LYS A 507 27.14 -19.02 -2.13
N HIS A 508 26.62 -17.95 -1.54
CA HIS A 508 26.01 -16.83 -2.25
C HIS A 508 27.05 -15.80 -2.69
N ALA A 509 27.96 -15.42 -1.81
CA ALA A 509 28.99 -14.44 -2.12
C ALA A 509 30.30 -14.78 -1.41
N VAL A 510 31.39 -14.29 -1.97
CA VAL A 510 32.72 -14.38 -1.35
C VAL A 510 33.31 -12.98 -1.35
N ILE A 511 33.63 -12.51 -0.15
CA ILE A 511 34.39 -11.28 0.05
C ILE A 511 35.84 -11.67 0.36
N SER A 512 36.79 -11.09 -0.36
CA SER A 512 38.22 -11.36 -0.20
C SER A 512 38.97 -10.07 0.10
N GLN A 513 39.88 -10.13 1.06
CA GLN A 513 40.70 -9.00 1.48
C GLN A 513 42.17 -9.29 1.13
N GLU A 514 42.70 -8.59 0.14
CA GLU A 514 44.08 -8.74 -0.33
C GLU A 514 44.76 -7.38 -0.49
N LYS A 515 45.95 -7.20 0.11
CA LYS A 515 46.81 -6.00 -0.06
C LYS A 515 46.07 -4.66 0.17
N GLY A 516 45.13 -4.62 1.12
CA GLY A 516 44.33 -3.43 1.45
C GLY A 516 43.13 -3.18 0.53
N SER A 517 42.92 -4.01 -0.49
CA SER A 517 41.71 -4.00 -1.34
C SER A 517 40.72 -5.05 -0.86
N ILE A 518 39.44 -4.69 -0.83
CA ILE A 518 38.35 -5.59 -0.46
C ILE A 518 37.51 -5.80 -1.71
N THR A 519 37.34 -7.06 -2.08
CA THR A 519 36.66 -7.45 -3.32
C THR A 519 35.51 -8.39 -3.01
N LEU A 520 34.45 -8.29 -3.80
CA LEU A 520 33.26 -9.12 -3.73
C LEU A 520 33.08 -9.85 -5.05
N LYS A 521 32.77 -11.14 -4.99
CA LYS A 521 32.33 -11.92 -6.15
C LYS A 521 31.12 -12.80 -5.79
N PRO A 522 30.23 -13.07 -6.76
CA PRO A 522 29.21 -14.10 -6.61
C PRO A 522 29.85 -15.46 -6.28
N GLY A 523 29.21 -16.22 -5.38
CA GLY A 523 29.67 -17.53 -4.93
C GLY A 523 29.25 -18.70 -5.83
N SER A 524 28.25 -18.47 -6.70
CA SER A 524 27.73 -19.43 -7.67
C SER A 524 27.00 -18.70 -8.82
N ASP A 525 26.79 -19.38 -9.94
CA ASP A 525 26.14 -18.83 -11.14
C ASP A 525 24.69 -18.38 -10.91
N GLY A 526 24.05 -18.88 -9.84
CA GLY A 526 22.68 -18.50 -9.42
C GLY A 526 22.62 -17.41 -8.34
N ALA A 527 23.76 -16.90 -7.85
CA ALA A 527 23.78 -15.94 -6.77
C ALA A 527 23.47 -14.52 -7.26
N LYS A 528 22.28 -14.03 -6.92
CA LYS A 528 21.85 -12.66 -7.21
C LYS A 528 22.51 -11.69 -6.23
N THR A 529 23.73 -11.27 -6.53
CA THR A 529 24.45 -10.23 -5.76
C THR A 529 24.48 -8.92 -6.52
N ARG A 530 24.08 -7.82 -5.88
CA ARG A 530 24.12 -6.47 -6.47
C ARG A 530 25.01 -5.56 -5.66
N VAL A 531 25.67 -4.63 -6.35
CA VAL A 531 26.40 -3.52 -5.74
C VAL A 531 25.96 -2.24 -6.44
N ASN A 532 25.44 -1.29 -5.66
CA ASN A 532 24.94 -0.01 -6.11
C ASN A 532 23.83 -0.17 -7.16
N GLY A 533 22.86 -1.04 -6.86
CA GLY A 533 21.73 -1.41 -7.72
C GLY A 533 22.06 -2.40 -8.86
N SER A 534 23.29 -2.41 -9.36
CA SER A 534 23.73 -3.24 -10.48
C SER A 534 24.07 -4.67 -10.08
N LEU A 535 23.59 -5.66 -10.85
CA LEU A 535 23.96 -7.07 -10.70
C LEU A 535 25.43 -7.27 -11.07
N ILE A 536 26.17 -8.01 -10.24
CA ILE A 536 27.56 -8.37 -10.53
C ILE A 536 27.63 -9.83 -10.98
N THR A 537 28.45 -10.11 -11.99
CA THR A 537 28.70 -11.46 -12.52
C THR A 537 30.14 -11.94 -12.28
N GLY A 538 31.02 -11.04 -11.84
CA GLY A 538 32.43 -11.31 -11.59
C GLY A 538 32.96 -10.56 -10.38
N LEU A 539 34.28 -10.48 -10.28
CA LEU A 539 34.98 -9.79 -9.20
C LEU A 539 34.75 -8.28 -9.27
N ARG A 540 34.35 -7.66 -8.17
CA ARG A 540 34.18 -6.21 -8.03
C ARG A 540 34.88 -5.72 -6.77
N THR A 541 35.66 -4.65 -6.88
CA THR A 541 36.23 -3.97 -5.71
C THR A 541 35.12 -3.20 -4.98
N LEU A 542 35.09 -3.31 -3.66
CA LEU A 542 34.15 -2.61 -2.80
C LEU A 542 34.76 -1.32 -2.27
N GLU A 543 34.00 -0.24 -2.37
CA GLU A 543 34.36 1.08 -1.84
C GLU A 543 33.51 1.44 -0.62
N HIS A 544 34.03 2.30 0.25
CA HIS A 544 33.29 2.75 1.42
C HIS A 544 31.94 3.35 1.00
N MET A 545 30.86 2.97 1.71
CA MET A 545 29.47 3.34 1.44
C MET A 545 28.81 2.63 0.25
N ASP A 546 29.42 1.59 -0.32
CA ASP A 546 28.75 0.74 -1.32
C ASP A 546 27.50 0.05 -0.75
N ARG A 547 26.39 0.10 -1.50
CA ARG A 547 25.15 -0.61 -1.14
C ARG A 547 25.20 -2.00 -1.75
N ILE A 548 25.20 -3.03 -0.91
CA ILE A 548 25.30 -4.42 -1.32
C ILE A 548 23.96 -5.10 -1.05
N ILE A 549 23.45 -5.83 -2.04
CA ILE A 549 22.21 -6.59 -1.90
C ILE A 549 22.51 -8.06 -2.20
N PHE A 550 22.21 -8.93 -1.23
CA PHE A 550 22.28 -10.38 -1.40
C PHE A 550 20.87 -10.95 -1.58
N GLY A 551 20.67 -11.73 -2.63
CA GLY A 551 19.37 -12.29 -2.96
C GLY A 551 18.35 -11.19 -3.25
N SER A 552 17.21 -11.23 -2.54
CA SER A 552 16.10 -10.28 -2.74
C SER A 552 15.99 -9.21 -1.66
N ASN A 553 16.30 -9.54 -0.40
CA ASN A 553 15.86 -8.75 0.77
C ASN A 553 17.01 -8.30 1.68
N HIS A 554 18.22 -8.82 1.48
CA HIS A 554 19.35 -8.54 2.36
C HIS A 554 20.13 -7.33 1.86
N VAL A 555 19.72 -6.15 2.32
CA VAL A 555 20.31 -4.87 1.93
C VAL A 555 21.31 -4.42 3.00
N TYR A 556 22.54 -4.15 2.59
CA TYR A 556 23.62 -3.71 3.46
C TYR A 556 24.35 -2.50 2.87
N VAL A 557 24.96 -1.70 3.73
CA VAL A 557 25.99 -0.73 3.39
C VAL A 557 27.34 -1.28 3.82
N PHE A 558 28.32 -1.23 2.93
CA PHE A 558 29.69 -1.59 3.24
C PHE A 558 30.44 -0.42 3.89
N VAL A 559 30.97 -0.68 5.08
CA VAL A 559 31.73 0.27 5.87
C VAL A 559 33.18 -0.19 5.93
N ASN A 560 34.10 0.70 5.53
CA ASN A 560 35.54 0.42 5.52
C ASN A 560 36.26 1.48 6.37
N PRO A 561 36.47 1.21 7.68
CA PRO A 561 37.17 2.14 8.55
C PRO A 561 38.62 2.41 8.15
N LEU A 562 39.24 1.49 7.38
CA LEU A 562 40.61 1.64 6.87
C LEU A 562 40.70 2.63 5.71
N ASN A 563 39.58 2.92 5.04
CA ASN A 563 39.47 3.94 4.01
C ASN A 563 38.11 4.66 4.13
N PRO A 564 37.97 5.61 5.07
CA PRO A 564 36.69 6.21 5.42
C PRO A 564 36.23 7.30 4.43
N LYS A 565 36.98 7.58 3.35
CA LYS A 565 36.56 8.57 2.36
C LYS A 565 35.52 7.96 1.43
N ALA A 566 34.31 8.50 1.46
CA ALA A 566 33.28 8.16 0.50
C ALA A 566 33.70 8.64 -0.91
N PRO A 567 33.49 7.83 -1.96
CA PRO A 567 33.71 8.22 -3.35
C PRO A 567 32.89 9.46 -3.76
N GLU A 568 33.38 10.21 -4.75
CA GLU A 568 32.69 11.38 -5.29
C GLU A 568 31.34 10.98 -5.93
N GLY A 569 30.26 11.67 -5.56
CA GLY A 569 28.90 11.33 -5.99
C GLY A 569 28.15 10.35 -5.09
N THR A 570 28.78 9.89 -3.99
CA THR A 570 28.08 9.14 -2.93
C THR A 570 27.00 10.03 -2.27
N PRO A 571 25.74 9.57 -2.17
CA PRO A 571 24.68 10.33 -1.51
C PRO A 571 24.98 10.61 -0.04
N GLN A 572 24.53 11.77 0.46
CA GLN A 572 24.69 12.12 1.88
C GLN A 572 23.82 11.26 2.81
N ASP A 573 22.59 10.95 2.40
CA ASP A 573 21.64 10.15 3.18
C ASP A 573 21.38 8.80 2.50
N ILE A 574 22.12 7.76 2.91
CA ILE A 574 21.90 6.39 2.45
C ILE A 574 20.90 5.70 3.38
N ASN A 575 19.66 5.56 2.92
CA ASN A 575 18.62 4.81 3.62
C ASN A 575 18.06 3.68 2.74
N TRP A 576 17.18 2.86 3.32
CA TRP A 576 16.58 1.73 2.62
C TRP A 576 15.84 2.15 1.33
N GLU A 577 15.08 3.25 1.36
CA GLU A 577 14.36 3.75 0.19
C GLU A 577 15.32 4.14 -0.95
N PHE A 578 16.44 4.79 -0.64
CA PHE A 578 17.45 5.14 -1.61
C PHE A 578 18.02 3.90 -2.30
N ALA A 579 18.38 2.87 -1.53
CA ALA A 579 18.91 1.62 -2.07
C ALA A 579 17.89 0.94 -3.00
N GLN A 580 16.60 0.97 -2.68
CA GLN A 580 15.54 0.44 -3.56
C GLN A 580 15.39 1.24 -4.85
N LYS A 581 15.38 2.59 -4.77
CA LYS A 581 15.34 3.47 -5.95
C LYS A 581 16.53 3.21 -6.89
N GLU A 582 17.71 2.98 -6.32
CA GLU A 582 18.92 2.66 -7.08
C GLU A 582 18.81 1.33 -7.85
N VAL A 583 18.26 0.29 -7.23
CA VAL A 583 17.98 -1.00 -7.91
C VAL A 583 17.00 -0.83 -9.06
N ALA A 584 15.95 -0.04 -8.87
CA ALA A 584 14.95 0.20 -9.91
C ALA A 584 15.54 0.99 -11.09
N LYS A 585 16.35 2.02 -10.81
CA LYS A 585 17.07 2.78 -11.85
C LYS A 585 18.00 1.87 -12.66
N ALA A 586 18.72 0.96 -12.00
CA ALA A 586 19.60 0.00 -12.67
C ALA A 586 18.85 -0.99 -13.58
N LYS A 587 17.55 -1.23 -13.33
CA LYS A 587 16.67 -2.04 -14.20
C LYS A 587 16.07 -1.25 -15.37
N GLY A 588 16.45 0.03 -15.54
CA GLY A 588 16.00 0.86 -16.67
C GLY A 588 14.70 1.64 -16.42
N TYR A 589 14.19 1.67 -15.19
CA TYR A 589 13.06 2.52 -14.84
C TYR A 589 13.56 3.97 -14.65
N SER A 590 12.93 4.93 -15.35
CA SER A 590 13.21 6.35 -15.10
C SER A 590 12.87 6.67 -13.65
N THR A 591 13.66 7.54 -13.02
CA THR A 591 13.45 8.03 -11.64
C THR A 591 13.30 9.55 -11.59
N GLY A 592 13.43 10.22 -12.73
CA GLY A 592 13.17 11.66 -12.86
C GLY A 592 11.68 11.92 -13.02
N THR A 593 11.15 12.86 -12.25
CA THR A 593 9.76 13.34 -12.32
C THR A 593 9.58 14.52 -13.28
N SER A 594 10.68 15.06 -13.81
CA SER A 594 10.70 16.23 -14.69
C SER A 594 10.02 15.95 -16.02
N GLY A 595 8.89 16.61 -16.27
CA GLY A 595 8.11 16.53 -17.51
C GLY A 595 6.94 15.55 -17.52
N LEU A 596 6.68 14.84 -16.41
CA LEU A 596 5.55 13.92 -16.26
C LEU A 596 4.33 14.63 -15.63
N SER A 597 3.12 14.25 -16.03
CA SER A 597 1.88 14.68 -15.36
C SER A 597 1.82 14.15 -13.93
N LYS A 598 0.99 14.75 -13.06
CA LYS A 598 0.82 14.27 -11.68
C LYS A 598 0.38 12.81 -11.64
N GLU A 599 -0.50 12.40 -12.54
CA GLU A 599 -0.98 11.01 -12.64
C GLU A 599 0.15 10.06 -13.06
N GLN A 600 0.98 10.46 -14.02
CA GLN A 600 2.13 9.66 -14.47
C GLN A 600 3.17 9.48 -13.37
N GLN A 601 3.39 10.50 -12.53
CA GLN A 601 4.27 10.39 -11.36
C GLN A 601 3.71 9.37 -10.34
N VAL A 602 2.40 9.39 -10.06
CA VAL A 602 1.76 8.42 -9.15
C VAL A 602 1.91 6.98 -9.68
N VAL A 603 1.65 6.76 -10.96
CA VAL A 603 1.80 5.45 -11.61
C VAL A 603 3.25 4.96 -11.54
N GLN A 604 4.20 5.84 -11.81
CA GLN A 604 5.64 5.51 -11.76
C GLN A 604 6.07 5.12 -10.34
N GLU A 605 5.61 5.82 -9.31
CA GLU A 605 5.93 5.46 -7.92
C GLU A 605 5.29 4.15 -7.48
N GLN A 606 4.05 3.89 -7.88
CA GLN A 606 3.41 2.59 -7.63
C GLN A 606 4.20 1.45 -8.28
N ILE A 607 4.72 1.65 -9.50
CA ILE A 607 5.63 0.68 -10.13
C ILE A 607 6.88 0.47 -9.25
N LEU A 608 7.54 1.55 -8.82
CA LEU A 608 8.75 1.46 -8.01
C LEU A 608 8.51 0.74 -6.67
N GLU A 609 7.33 0.90 -6.07
CA GLU A 609 6.92 0.22 -4.84
C GLU A 609 6.67 -1.28 -5.06
N ILE A 610 6.04 -1.65 -6.18
CA ILE A 610 5.63 -3.04 -6.44
C ILE A 610 6.76 -3.88 -7.06
N LEU A 611 7.69 -3.28 -7.79
CA LEU A 611 8.76 -4.00 -8.47
C LEU A 611 9.63 -4.89 -7.54
N PRO A 612 10.12 -4.40 -6.39
CA PRO A 612 10.85 -5.24 -5.44
C PRO A 612 9.99 -6.41 -4.96
N MET A 613 8.71 -6.15 -4.69
CA MET A 613 7.74 -7.13 -4.21
C MET A 613 7.48 -8.23 -5.24
N VAL A 614 7.31 -7.89 -6.52
CA VAL A 614 7.15 -8.86 -7.63
C VAL A 614 8.42 -9.68 -7.81
N SER A 615 9.59 -9.06 -7.69
CA SER A 615 10.87 -9.77 -7.74
C SER A 615 10.99 -10.81 -6.63
N GLU A 616 10.53 -10.47 -5.42
CA GLU A 616 10.52 -11.35 -4.27
C GLU A 616 9.56 -12.52 -4.43
N VAL A 617 8.30 -12.27 -4.81
CA VAL A 617 7.29 -13.33 -5.01
C VAL A 617 7.73 -14.32 -6.09
N ASN A 618 8.32 -13.81 -7.17
CA ASN A 618 8.89 -14.66 -8.20
C ASN A 618 10.03 -15.55 -7.68
N ALA A 619 10.89 -15.03 -6.80
CA ALA A 619 11.94 -15.82 -6.17
C ALA A 619 11.35 -16.93 -5.27
N ILE A 620 10.27 -16.64 -4.54
CA ILE A 620 9.55 -17.65 -3.74
C ILE A 620 8.98 -18.73 -4.67
N SER A 621 8.36 -18.31 -5.78
CA SER A 621 7.80 -19.22 -6.77
C SER A 621 8.85 -20.16 -7.36
N GLU A 622 10.04 -19.64 -7.67
CA GLU A 622 11.20 -20.42 -8.13
C GLU A 622 11.63 -21.47 -7.10
N GLU A 623 11.78 -21.06 -5.85
CA GLU A 623 12.32 -21.91 -4.78
C GLU A 623 11.33 -22.99 -4.32
N LEU A 624 10.04 -22.64 -4.26
CA LEU A 624 8.96 -23.58 -3.94
C LEU A 624 8.47 -24.38 -5.16
N ASN A 625 9.04 -24.13 -6.33
CA ASN A 625 8.68 -24.71 -7.61
C ASN A 625 7.16 -24.66 -7.90
N LYS A 626 6.56 -23.48 -7.79
CA LYS A 626 5.10 -23.26 -7.89
C LYS A 626 4.59 -23.03 -9.32
N TYR A 627 5.49 -22.95 -10.30
CA TYR A 627 5.17 -22.77 -11.72
C TYR A 627 4.37 -21.50 -12.02
N ARG A 628 4.63 -20.44 -11.24
CA ARG A 628 4.01 -19.12 -11.42
C ARG A 628 5.06 -18.06 -11.68
N SER A 629 4.77 -17.16 -12.61
CA SER A 629 5.53 -15.93 -12.80
C SER A 629 4.64 -14.71 -12.62
N PHE A 630 5.23 -13.62 -12.15
CA PHE A 630 4.58 -12.36 -11.85
C PHE A 630 5.28 -11.21 -12.57
N GLU A 631 4.51 -10.29 -13.15
CA GLU A 631 5.02 -9.14 -13.90
C GLU A 631 4.18 -7.91 -13.61
N VAL A 632 4.82 -6.74 -13.47
CA VAL A 632 4.11 -5.46 -13.36
C VAL A 632 3.64 -5.04 -14.75
N VAL A 633 2.35 -4.76 -14.90
CA VAL A 633 1.75 -4.38 -16.18
C VAL A 633 0.95 -3.09 -16.01
N LEU A 634 0.96 -2.23 -17.03
CA LEU A 634 0.16 -1.02 -17.09
C LEU A 634 -1.07 -1.29 -17.95
N ILE A 635 -2.24 -0.96 -17.42
CA ILE A 635 -3.52 -1.20 -18.09
C ILE A 635 -4.38 0.06 -17.93
N SER A 636 -5.15 0.42 -18.95
CA SER A 636 -6.10 1.54 -18.87
C SER A 636 -7.16 1.26 -17.79
N ALA A 637 -7.64 2.31 -17.12
CA ALA A 637 -8.64 2.19 -16.06
C ALA A 637 -9.92 1.51 -16.56
N VAL A 638 -10.32 1.77 -17.80
CA VAL A 638 -11.47 1.12 -18.47
C VAL A 638 -11.29 -0.41 -18.51
N ALA A 639 -10.09 -0.87 -18.83
CA ALA A 639 -9.79 -2.31 -18.89
C ALA A 639 -9.73 -2.96 -17.51
N VAL A 640 -9.28 -2.24 -16.49
CA VAL A 640 -9.36 -2.72 -15.10
C VAL A 640 -10.81 -2.87 -14.65
N LEU A 641 -11.65 -1.86 -14.91
CA LEU A 641 -13.07 -1.87 -14.54
C LEU A 641 -13.87 -2.99 -15.20
N ALA A 642 -13.46 -3.43 -16.40
CA ALA A 642 -14.09 -4.56 -17.08
C ALA A 642 -13.74 -5.93 -16.45
N SER A 643 -12.63 -5.99 -15.71
CA SER A 643 -12.12 -7.20 -15.04
C SER A 643 -12.57 -7.33 -13.58
N SER A 644 -12.82 -6.21 -12.90
CA SER A 644 -13.34 -6.17 -11.54
C SER A 644 -14.88 -6.12 -11.55
N ASN A 645 -15.57 -7.01 -10.82
CA ASN A 645 -17.04 -6.95 -10.61
C ASN A 645 -17.49 -5.73 -9.77
N THR A 646 -16.71 -4.66 -9.69
CA THR A 646 -17.03 -3.45 -8.94
C THR A 646 -17.95 -2.55 -9.75
N GLU A 647 -19.08 -2.16 -9.14
CA GLU A 647 -20.13 -1.32 -9.75
C GLU A 647 -19.70 0.13 -10.04
N ALA A 648 -18.55 0.57 -9.54
CA ALA A 648 -18.03 1.92 -9.75
C ALA A 648 -17.32 2.03 -11.12
N GLY A 649 -18.08 2.30 -12.18
CA GLY A 649 -17.53 2.61 -13.50
C GLY A 649 -16.78 3.96 -13.56
N PRO A 650 -16.18 4.31 -14.72
CA PRO A 650 -15.57 5.63 -14.90
C PRO A 650 -16.69 6.67 -14.79
N GLN A 651 -16.59 7.58 -13.82
CA GLN A 651 -17.65 8.58 -13.56
C GLN A 651 -17.39 9.88 -14.31
N THR A 652 -16.12 10.15 -14.66
CA THR A 652 -15.68 11.35 -15.36
C THR A 652 -15.02 10.99 -16.69
N ILE A 653 -15.01 11.93 -17.64
CA ILE A 653 -14.33 11.78 -18.93
C ILE A 653 -12.84 11.53 -18.72
N GLU A 654 -12.22 12.20 -17.74
CA GLU A 654 -10.82 12.04 -17.33
C GLU A 654 -10.47 10.63 -16.83
N ASP A 655 -11.45 9.81 -16.43
CA ASP A 655 -11.19 8.44 -15.96
C ASP A 655 -10.83 7.48 -17.10
N TYR A 656 -11.15 7.81 -18.36
CA TYR A 656 -10.93 6.94 -19.51
C TYR A 656 -9.44 6.82 -19.89
N ASP A 657 -8.65 7.86 -19.63
CA ASP A 657 -7.22 7.92 -19.98
C ASP A 657 -6.28 7.54 -18.83
N LYS A 658 -6.82 7.24 -17.64
CA LYS A 658 -6.00 6.89 -16.47
C LYS A 658 -5.36 5.52 -16.64
N LEU A 659 -4.04 5.44 -16.51
CA LEU A 659 -3.32 4.17 -16.39
C LEU A 659 -3.34 3.67 -14.95
N ARG A 660 -3.47 2.36 -14.78
CA ARG A 660 -3.39 1.68 -13.48
C ARG A 660 -2.28 0.64 -13.49
N VAL A 661 -1.58 0.57 -12.35
CA VAL A 661 -0.54 -0.45 -12.10
C VAL A 661 -1.21 -1.73 -11.61
N MET A 662 -1.00 -2.80 -12.36
CA MET A 662 -1.51 -4.14 -12.09
C MET A 662 -0.36 -5.14 -12.04
N VAL A 663 -0.58 -6.31 -11.46
CA VAL A 663 0.37 -7.42 -11.48
C VAL A 663 -0.25 -8.60 -12.20
N LYS A 664 0.37 -9.00 -13.31
CA LYS A 664 -0.02 -10.17 -14.08
C LYS A 664 0.62 -11.42 -13.48
N MET A 665 -0.19 -12.38 -13.06
CA MET A 665 0.25 -13.74 -12.72
C MET A 665 0.10 -14.64 -13.95
N LYS A 666 1.11 -15.42 -14.28
CA LYS A 666 1.09 -16.42 -15.37
C LYS A 666 1.44 -17.81 -14.83
N ASN A 667 0.63 -18.80 -15.18
CA ASN A 667 0.94 -20.21 -14.99
C ASN A 667 1.84 -20.67 -16.14
N MET A 668 3.07 -21.06 -15.82
CA MET A 668 4.07 -21.42 -16.83
C MET A 668 3.80 -22.76 -17.52
N LEU A 669 2.93 -23.60 -16.96
CA LEU A 669 2.67 -24.94 -17.47
C LEU A 669 1.57 -24.98 -18.54
N ASN A 670 0.56 -24.13 -18.43
CA ASN A 670 -0.59 -24.08 -19.34
C ASN A 670 -0.84 -22.68 -19.92
N GLY A 671 -0.02 -21.71 -19.53
CA GLY A 671 -0.08 -20.32 -19.97
C GLY A 671 -1.17 -19.48 -19.30
N ASN A 672 -2.02 -20.01 -18.41
CA ASN A 672 -3.15 -19.26 -17.83
C ASN A 672 -2.67 -17.97 -17.15
N THR A 673 -3.46 -16.90 -17.28
CA THR A 673 -3.08 -15.57 -16.81
C THR A 673 -4.18 -14.93 -16.01
N TRP A 674 -3.77 -14.19 -14.97
CA TRP A 674 -4.64 -13.43 -14.10
C TRP A 674 -4.07 -12.03 -13.91
N LEU A 675 -4.94 -11.05 -13.74
CA LEU A 675 -4.55 -9.66 -13.47
C LEU A 675 -4.97 -9.30 -12.06
N TRP A 676 -4.00 -8.93 -11.24
CA TRP A 676 -4.24 -8.53 -9.85
C TRP A 676 -4.03 -7.04 -9.69
N GLU A 677 -4.96 -6.38 -9.01
CA GLU A 677 -4.72 -5.03 -8.53
C GLU A 677 -3.55 -5.00 -7.55
N SER A 678 -2.88 -3.86 -7.47
CA SER A 678 -1.75 -3.63 -6.57
C SER A 678 -2.05 -4.06 -5.13
N GLY A 679 -3.26 -3.76 -4.63
CA GLY A 679 -3.75 -4.24 -3.34
C GLY A 679 -3.75 -5.77 -3.25
N LYS A 680 -4.49 -6.45 -4.14
CA LYS A 680 -4.59 -7.92 -4.18
C LYS A 680 -3.22 -8.59 -4.32
N PHE A 681 -2.30 -8.04 -5.11
CA PHE A 681 -0.95 -8.58 -5.23
C PHE A 681 -0.14 -8.41 -3.95
N MET A 682 -0.13 -7.19 -3.38
CA MET A 682 0.45 -6.97 -2.06
C MET A 682 -0.14 -7.98 -1.10
N ASN A 683 -1.42 -8.34 -1.26
CA ASN A 683 -2.13 -9.39 -0.55
C ASN A 683 -1.53 -10.79 -0.63
N ARG A 684 -1.48 -11.29 -1.86
CA ARG A 684 -0.97 -12.63 -2.12
C ARG A 684 0.51 -12.74 -1.75
N LYS A 685 1.29 -11.67 -1.88
CA LYS A 685 2.69 -11.64 -1.46
C LYS A 685 2.90 -12.10 -0.01
N PHE A 686 2.25 -11.51 1.00
CA PHE A 686 2.52 -11.92 2.39
C PHE A 686 2.13 -13.39 2.64
N LEU A 687 1.06 -13.90 2.03
CA LEU A 687 0.72 -15.34 2.12
C LEU A 687 1.80 -16.23 1.52
N ILE A 688 2.33 -15.79 0.38
CA ILE A 688 3.43 -16.47 -0.29
C ILE A 688 4.68 -16.46 0.61
N GLN A 689 4.96 -15.36 1.32
CA GLN A 689 6.06 -15.27 2.30
C GLN A 689 5.83 -16.16 3.54
N GLU A 690 4.60 -16.25 4.05
CA GLU A 690 4.24 -17.14 5.17
C GLU A 690 4.38 -18.61 4.77
N MET A 691 3.85 -18.99 3.59
CA MET A 691 4.02 -20.35 3.05
C MET A 691 5.51 -20.70 2.92
N TYR A 692 6.33 -19.75 2.47
CA TYR A 692 7.77 -19.93 2.38
C TYR A 692 8.44 -20.09 3.75
N GLN A 693 8.00 -19.36 4.77
CA GLN A 693 8.50 -19.54 6.14
C GLN A 693 8.14 -20.91 6.71
N LYS A 694 6.89 -21.37 6.51
CA LYS A 694 6.48 -22.74 6.89
C LYS A 694 7.36 -23.80 6.22
N TYR A 695 7.66 -23.61 4.95
CA TYR A 695 8.61 -24.45 4.22
C TYR A 695 10.01 -24.42 4.86
N GLN A 696 10.53 -23.25 5.24
CA GLN A 696 11.82 -23.11 5.94
C GLN A 696 11.81 -23.77 7.32
N ASP A 697 10.68 -23.74 8.03
CA ASP A 697 10.49 -24.36 9.33
C ASP A 697 10.35 -25.90 9.25
N GLY A 698 10.38 -26.45 8.04
CA GLY A 698 10.35 -27.89 7.75
C GLY A 698 8.95 -28.45 7.49
N GLU A 699 7.93 -27.62 7.36
CA GLU A 699 6.58 -28.06 7.00
C GLU A 699 6.50 -28.49 5.53
N ASN A 700 5.74 -29.55 5.26
CA ASN A 700 5.53 -30.02 3.90
C ASN A 700 4.43 -29.20 3.21
N ILE A 701 4.85 -28.16 2.50
CA ILE A 701 3.95 -27.27 1.74
C ILE A 701 3.20 -27.96 0.58
N ALA A 702 3.61 -29.16 0.16
CA ALA A 702 2.89 -29.91 -0.88
C ALA A 702 1.56 -30.48 -0.37
N LEU A 703 1.35 -30.52 0.95
CA LEU A 703 0.10 -30.97 1.58
C LEU A 703 -0.94 -29.85 1.73
N ILE A 704 -0.60 -28.61 1.35
CA ILE A 704 -1.52 -27.48 1.45
C ILE A 704 -2.62 -27.66 0.37
N PRO A 705 -3.92 -27.65 0.75
CA PRO A 705 -5.02 -27.75 -0.21
C PRO A 705 -4.94 -26.66 -1.28
N LYS A 706 -5.37 -26.97 -2.51
CA LYS A 706 -5.32 -26.07 -3.68
C LYS A 706 -5.97 -24.71 -3.39
N GLU A 707 -7.06 -24.70 -2.64
CA GLU A 707 -7.83 -23.51 -2.29
C GLU A 707 -7.12 -22.60 -1.26
N LYS A 708 -6.14 -23.14 -0.54
CA LYS A 708 -5.30 -22.41 0.43
C LYS A 708 -3.93 -22.05 -0.14
N ASP A 709 -3.60 -22.49 -1.36
CA ASP A 709 -2.35 -22.15 -2.01
C ASP A 709 -2.42 -20.69 -2.53
N PRO A 710 -1.57 -19.76 -2.05
CA PRO A 710 -1.61 -18.38 -2.47
C PRO A 710 -1.07 -18.14 -3.89
N PHE A 711 -0.48 -19.16 -4.53
CA PHE A 711 -0.14 -19.17 -5.96
C PHE A 711 -1.29 -19.67 -6.85
N TRP A 712 -2.42 -20.04 -6.25
CA TRP A 712 -3.58 -20.54 -6.97
C TRP A 712 -4.71 -19.51 -7.05
N GLU A 713 -5.36 -19.48 -8.21
CA GLU A 713 -6.56 -18.70 -8.48
C GLU A 713 -7.49 -19.55 -9.37
N PRO A 714 -8.82 -19.52 -9.17
CA PRO A 714 -9.76 -20.12 -10.10
C PRO A 714 -9.62 -19.54 -11.50
N THR A 715 -9.99 -20.33 -12.51
CA THR A 715 -9.97 -19.88 -13.90
C THR A 715 -11.06 -18.84 -14.16
N GLU A 716 -10.64 -17.66 -14.63
CA GLU A 716 -11.50 -16.57 -15.11
C GLU A 716 -11.21 -16.24 -16.58
N ASP A 717 -12.08 -15.49 -17.27
CA ASP A 717 -11.79 -15.08 -18.65
C ASP A 717 -10.55 -14.17 -18.69
N ALA A 718 -9.57 -14.51 -19.52
CA ALA A 718 -8.30 -13.78 -19.61
C ALA A 718 -8.40 -12.64 -20.64
N LEU A 719 -7.95 -11.44 -20.28
CA LEU A 719 -7.82 -10.33 -21.22
C LEU A 719 -6.70 -10.65 -22.22
N ILE A 720 -7.06 -10.78 -23.50
CA ILE A 720 -6.13 -11.00 -24.61
C ILE A 720 -5.46 -9.68 -24.97
N GLY A 721 -6.25 -8.62 -25.11
CA GLY A 721 -5.79 -7.28 -25.46
C GLY A 721 -6.95 -6.32 -25.69
N THR A 722 -6.61 -5.11 -26.11
CA THR A 722 -7.55 -4.01 -26.34
C THR A 722 -7.47 -3.50 -27.77
N ALA A 723 -8.59 -3.06 -28.34
CA ALA A 723 -8.68 -2.33 -29.60
C ALA A 723 -9.45 -1.03 -29.36
N ASN A 724 -8.86 0.12 -29.72
CA ASN A 724 -9.44 1.44 -29.47
C ASN A 724 -10.03 2.03 -30.75
N VAL A 725 -11.31 2.43 -30.72
CA VAL A 725 -11.97 3.16 -31.81
C VAL A 725 -12.12 4.62 -31.42
N PHE A 726 -11.38 5.52 -32.07
CA PHE A 726 -11.54 6.96 -31.89
C PHE A 726 -12.87 7.44 -32.49
N LEU A 727 -13.59 8.28 -31.75
CA LEU A 727 -14.97 8.62 -32.07
C LEU A 727 -15.14 9.90 -32.89
N GLN A 728 -14.05 10.52 -33.33
CA GLN A 728 -14.10 11.80 -34.02
C GLN A 728 -14.97 11.75 -35.29
N SER A 729 -15.04 10.61 -35.97
CA SER A 729 -15.94 10.44 -37.11
C SER A 729 -17.41 10.73 -36.74
N LEU A 730 -17.85 10.39 -35.52
CA LEU A 730 -19.21 10.64 -35.05
C LEU A 730 -19.50 12.13 -34.83
N SER A 731 -18.51 12.96 -34.47
CA SER A 731 -18.73 14.40 -34.32
C SER A 731 -19.10 15.07 -35.66
N TYR A 732 -18.71 14.44 -36.77
CA TYR A 732 -19.10 14.84 -38.13
C TYR A 732 -20.25 14.03 -38.72
N ALA A 733 -20.88 13.14 -37.95
CA ALA A 733 -21.87 12.17 -38.43
C ALA A 733 -21.35 11.33 -39.62
N LEU A 734 -20.09 10.88 -39.52
CA LEU A 734 -19.44 9.96 -40.45
C LEU A 734 -19.43 8.55 -39.87
N GLU A 735 -19.44 7.57 -40.76
CA GLU A 735 -19.25 6.17 -40.36
C GLU A 735 -17.77 5.86 -40.13
N PHE A 736 -17.53 4.95 -39.19
CA PHE A 736 -16.26 4.30 -38.97
C PHE A 736 -16.40 2.83 -39.37
N ASP A 737 -15.58 2.32 -40.29
CA ASP A 737 -15.46 0.89 -40.60
C ASP A 737 -13.99 0.55 -40.74
N ASP A 738 -13.44 -0.21 -39.78
CA ASP A 738 -12.03 -0.55 -39.79
C ASP A 738 -11.72 -1.91 -39.16
N GLU A 739 -10.55 -2.42 -39.48
CA GLU A 739 -9.95 -3.59 -38.85
C GLU A 739 -8.81 -3.12 -37.92
N LEU A 740 -9.04 -3.20 -36.61
CA LEU A 740 -8.14 -2.70 -35.60
C LEU A 740 -7.26 -3.80 -35.02
N PRO A 741 -5.95 -3.55 -34.79
CA PRO A 741 -5.12 -4.49 -34.07
C PRO A 741 -5.58 -4.60 -32.62
N ILE A 742 -5.65 -5.83 -32.12
CA ILE A 742 -5.84 -6.13 -30.70
C ILE A 742 -4.45 -6.15 -30.09
N THR A 743 -4.13 -5.17 -29.25
CA THR A 743 -2.80 -5.07 -28.64
C THR A 743 -2.82 -5.47 -27.19
N ASP A 744 -1.78 -6.19 -26.76
CA ASP A 744 -1.57 -6.44 -25.34
C ASP A 744 -0.94 -5.22 -24.62
N HIS A 745 -0.79 -5.33 -23.30
CA HIS A 745 -0.12 -4.37 -22.43
C HIS A 745 1.34 -4.01 -22.80
N GLN A 746 2.01 -4.81 -23.63
CA GLN A 746 3.36 -4.53 -24.13
C GLN A 746 3.32 -3.91 -25.55
N GLY A 747 2.13 -3.75 -26.13
CA GLY A 747 1.92 -3.23 -27.47
C GLY A 747 2.13 -4.29 -28.57
N HIS A 748 2.14 -5.57 -28.23
CA HIS A 748 2.19 -6.67 -29.20
C HIS A 748 0.80 -6.93 -29.77
N GLU A 749 0.73 -7.15 -31.08
CA GLU A 749 -0.51 -7.51 -31.77
C GLU A 749 -0.86 -8.98 -31.51
N GLU A 750 -1.98 -9.20 -30.83
CA GLU A 750 -2.51 -10.51 -30.43
C GLU A 750 -3.64 -11.00 -31.37
N GLY A 751 -4.04 -10.14 -32.29
CA GLY A 751 -5.14 -10.41 -33.21
C GLY A 751 -5.67 -9.12 -33.83
N LYS A 752 -6.84 -9.23 -34.47
CA LYS A 752 -7.53 -8.12 -35.12
C LYS A 752 -9.01 -8.13 -34.83
N LEU A 753 -9.62 -6.96 -34.73
CA LEU A 753 -11.04 -6.78 -34.47
C LEU A 753 -11.66 -5.91 -35.56
N LYS A 754 -12.73 -6.41 -36.20
CA LYS A 754 -13.48 -5.67 -37.20
C LYS A 754 -14.70 -5.00 -36.57
N VAL A 755 -14.65 -3.68 -36.46
CA VAL A 755 -15.71 -2.86 -35.85
C VAL A 755 -16.22 -1.83 -36.84
N THR A 756 -17.54 -1.65 -36.84
CA THR A 756 -18.20 -0.59 -37.59
C THR A 756 -19.06 0.25 -36.65
N ILE A 757 -18.96 1.57 -36.72
CA ILE A 757 -19.83 2.50 -36.02
C ILE A 757 -20.48 3.41 -37.05
N ILE A 758 -21.81 3.33 -37.17
CA ILE A 758 -22.57 4.05 -38.19
C ILE A 758 -23.61 4.98 -37.55
N PRO A 759 -23.63 6.28 -37.90
CA PRO A 759 -24.78 7.13 -37.63
C PRO A 759 -26.06 6.52 -38.22
N CYS A 760 -27.13 6.50 -37.44
CA CYS A 760 -28.35 5.81 -37.84
C CYS A 760 -29.62 6.55 -37.40
N THR A 761 -30.76 6.14 -37.93
CA THR A 761 -32.07 6.52 -37.40
C THR A 761 -32.34 5.80 -36.07
N GLN A 762 -33.39 6.20 -35.35
CA GLN A 762 -33.84 5.52 -34.12
C GLN A 762 -34.11 4.02 -34.32
N ASN A 763 -34.48 3.62 -35.54
CA ASN A 763 -34.74 2.22 -35.91
C ASN A 763 -33.46 1.47 -36.36
N GLY A 764 -32.29 2.12 -36.30
CA GLY A 764 -31.01 1.51 -36.65
C GLY A 764 -30.72 1.41 -38.14
N GLN A 765 -31.45 2.14 -38.99
CA GLN A 765 -31.14 2.26 -40.42
C GLN A 765 -30.03 3.28 -40.62
N SER A 766 -29.01 2.95 -41.41
CA SER A 766 -27.91 3.86 -41.74
C SER A 766 -28.44 5.16 -42.35
N LEU A 767 -27.83 6.29 -41.98
CA LEU A 767 -28.12 7.57 -42.62
C LEU A 767 -27.55 7.60 -44.05
N ASP A 768 -28.13 8.44 -44.91
CA ASP A 768 -27.64 8.65 -46.29
C ASP A 768 -26.20 9.17 -46.28
N GLU A 769 -25.41 8.85 -47.30
CA GLU A 769 -24.00 9.26 -47.42
C GLU A 769 -23.81 10.79 -47.38
N ASN A 770 -24.86 11.56 -47.73
CA ASN A 770 -24.89 13.02 -47.64
C ASN A 770 -25.35 13.57 -46.28
N SER A 771 -25.55 12.74 -45.25
CA SER A 771 -26.10 13.18 -43.95
C SER A 771 -25.04 13.72 -42.97
N PHE A 772 -23.78 13.80 -43.39
CA PHE A 772 -22.67 14.31 -42.57
C PHE A 772 -22.76 15.83 -42.36
N VAL A 773 -22.20 16.32 -41.25
CA VAL A 773 -22.08 17.74 -40.91
C VAL A 773 -20.66 18.26 -41.18
N GLU A 774 -20.53 19.52 -41.58
CA GLU A 774 -19.21 20.14 -41.80
C GLU A 774 -18.66 20.79 -40.53
N ASP A 775 -19.56 21.22 -39.63
CA ASP A 775 -19.28 21.76 -38.30
C ASP A 775 -19.99 20.88 -37.26
N PRO A 776 -19.26 20.22 -36.35
CA PRO A 776 -19.82 19.37 -35.29
C PRO A 776 -20.85 20.07 -34.41
N THR A 777 -20.73 21.40 -34.24
CA THR A 777 -21.67 22.18 -33.41
C THR A 777 -23.09 22.18 -33.97
N GLU A 778 -23.29 21.85 -35.26
CA GLU A 778 -24.61 21.68 -35.86
C GLU A 778 -25.39 20.49 -35.26
N LEU A 779 -24.73 19.55 -34.58
CA LEU A 779 -25.37 18.42 -33.91
C LEU A 779 -25.88 18.78 -32.50
N LEU A 780 -25.43 19.89 -31.92
CA LEU A 780 -25.85 20.32 -30.58
C LEU A 780 -27.37 20.53 -30.51
N GLY A 781 -27.99 20.08 -29.44
CA GLY A 781 -29.44 20.22 -29.26
C GLY A 781 -30.28 19.18 -30.00
N LYS A 782 -29.68 18.39 -30.90
CA LYS A 782 -30.40 17.41 -31.75
C LYS A 782 -30.37 16.02 -31.14
N HIS A 783 -31.38 15.24 -31.52
CA HIS A 783 -31.42 13.80 -31.28
C HIS A 783 -30.42 13.11 -32.21
N PHE A 784 -29.52 12.31 -31.65
CA PHE A 784 -28.47 11.63 -32.41
C PHE A 784 -28.40 10.15 -32.03
N CYS A 785 -28.52 9.27 -33.03
CA CYS A 785 -28.34 7.84 -32.84
C CYS A 785 -27.18 7.33 -33.68
N PHE A 786 -26.47 6.34 -33.15
CA PHE A 786 -25.49 5.58 -33.89
C PHE A 786 -25.52 4.11 -33.47
N LYS A 787 -25.14 3.23 -34.39
CA LYS A 787 -25.14 1.79 -34.20
C LYS A 787 -23.70 1.28 -34.23
N ILE A 788 -23.30 0.63 -33.15
CA ILE A 788 -22.04 -0.09 -33.03
C ILE A 788 -22.26 -1.51 -33.52
N ILE A 789 -21.40 -2.01 -34.40
CA ILE A 789 -21.44 -3.35 -34.96
C ILE A 789 -20.06 -3.99 -34.79
N ILE A 790 -20.01 -5.09 -34.03
CA ILE A 790 -18.83 -5.94 -33.92
C ILE A 790 -19.04 -7.10 -34.90
N LYS A 791 -18.38 -7.02 -36.06
CA LYS A 791 -18.56 -8.00 -37.15
C LYS A 791 -17.86 -9.31 -36.80
N ALA A 792 -16.54 -9.26 -36.66
CA ALA A 792 -15.68 -10.42 -36.44
C ALA A 792 -14.40 -10.06 -35.71
N ALA A 793 -13.68 -11.06 -35.22
CA ALA A 793 -12.30 -10.92 -34.78
C ALA A 793 -11.43 -12.06 -35.32
N GLU A 794 -10.12 -11.89 -35.23
CA GLU A 794 -9.09 -12.90 -35.44
C GLU A 794 -8.17 -12.87 -34.21
N VAL A 795 -7.84 -14.02 -33.62
CA VAL A 795 -6.94 -14.15 -32.46
C VAL A 795 -5.83 -15.14 -32.77
N TYR A 796 -4.58 -14.75 -32.53
CA TYR A 796 -3.42 -15.54 -32.99
C TYR A 796 -3.07 -16.73 -32.07
N LYS A 797 -3.37 -16.63 -30.78
CA LYS A 797 -3.03 -17.67 -29.80
C LYS A 797 -4.09 -18.77 -29.76
N SER A 798 -3.73 -19.96 -30.25
CA SER A 798 -4.60 -21.14 -30.37
C SER A 798 -5.29 -21.59 -29.09
N ARG A 799 -4.71 -21.31 -27.92
CA ARG A 799 -5.28 -21.61 -26.61
C ARG A 799 -6.64 -20.96 -26.34
N TYR A 800 -6.92 -19.82 -26.96
CA TYR A 800 -8.19 -19.10 -26.78
C TYR A 800 -9.33 -19.66 -27.63
N ASN A 801 -9.08 -20.72 -28.41
CA ASN A 801 -10.10 -21.45 -29.14
C ASN A 801 -11.22 -22.01 -28.24
N LEU A 802 -11.02 -22.06 -26.92
CA LEU A 802 -12.02 -22.47 -25.93
C LEU A 802 -13.21 -21.51 -25.82
N GLY A 803 -13.03 -20.24 -26.19
CA GLY A 803 -14.05 -19.23 -26.08
C GLY A 803 -13.47 -17.84 -26.27
N ILE A 804 -14.08 -17.02 -27.11
CA ILE A 804 -13.70 -15.63 -27.35
C ILE A 804 -14.94 -14.75 -27.23
N LYS A 805 -14.82 -13.62 -26.52
CA LYS A 805 -15.86 -12.58 -26.45
C LYS A 805 -15.25 -11.19 -26.42
N VAL A 806 -16.05 -10.19 -26.77
CA VAL A 806 -15.68 -8.78 -26.70
C VAL A 806 -16.54 -8.09 -25.65
N LYS A 807 -15.93 -7.25 -24.82
CA LYS A 807 -16.63 -6.33 -23.92
C LYS A 807 -16.30 -4.88 -24.28
N TYR A 808 -17.25 -3.97 -24.12
CA TYR A 808 -17.00 -2.53 -24.26
C TYR A 808 -18.01 -1.75 -23.42
N LYS A 809 -17.72 -0.48 -23.15
CA LYS A 809 -18.58 0.41 -22.39
C LYS A 809 -18.52 1.82 -22.97
N LEU A 810 -19.66 2.49 -23.09
CA LEU A 810 -19.75 3.88 -23.51
C LEU A 810 -19.75 4.82 -22.31
N TRP A 811 -19.38 6.07 -22.56
CA TRP A 811 -19.57 7.14 -21.58
C TRP A 811 -21.04 7.24 -21.16
N GLY A 812 -21.29 7.28 -19.85
CA GLY A 812 -22.63 7.29 -19.25
C GLY A 812 -23.30 5.92 -19.05
N ASP A 813 -22.74 4.83 -19.59
CA ASP A 813 -23.29 3.48 -19.35
C ASP A 813 -23.15 3.07 -17.87
N LYS A 814 -24.14 2.34 -17.34
CA LYS A 814 -24.03 1.71 -16.02
C LYS A 814 -23.20 0.42 -16.09
N GLU A 815 -23.49 -0.43 -17.07
CA GLU A 815 -22.89 -1.77 -17.23
C GLU A 815 -22.11 -1.92 -18.54
N PHE A 816 -21.22 -2.92 -18.60
CA PHE A 816 -20.53 -3.28 -19.83
C PHE A 816 -21.49 -4.00 -20.80
N THR A 817 -21.34 -3.73 -22.09
CA THR A 817 -21.95 -4.54 -23.14
C THR A 817 -21.00 -5.68 -23.52
N GLU A 818 -21.50 -6.90 -23.56
CA GLU A 818 -20.73 -8.09 -23.95
C GLU A 818 -21.33 -8.78 -25.18
N THR A 819 -20.47 -9.32 -26.04
CA THR A 819 -20.90 -10.23 -27.10
C THR A 819 -21.16 -11.63 -26.53
N GLN A 820 -21.87 -12.48 -27.30
CA GLN A 820 -21.91 -13.90 -26.99
C GLN A 820 -20.51 -14.52 -27.06
N MET A 821 -20.25 -15.49 -26.20
CA MET A 821 -18.99 -16.24 -26.16
C MET A 821 -18.96 -17.25 -27.31
N MET A 822 -18.03 -17.07 -28.24
CA MET A 822 -17.85 -17.94 -29.41
C MET A 822 -16.77 -18.99 -29.13
N LYS A 823 -17.11 -20.27 -29.21
CA LYS A 823 -16.18 -21.39 -28.88
C LYS A 823 -15.77 -22.14 -30.14
N GLY A 824 -14.61 -22.79 -30.10
CA GLY A 824 -14.09 -23.64 -31.17
C GLY A 824 -13.62 -22.90 -32.42
N THR A 825 -13.44 -21.58 -32.34
CA THR A 825 -12.90 -20.76 -33.42
C THR A 825 -11.92 -19.70 -32.90
N LEU A 826 -10.88 -19.41 -33.67
CA LEU A 826 -9.99 -18.25 -33.49
C LEU A 826 -10.41 -17.05 -34.36
N THR A 827 -11.38 -17.25 -35.24
CA THR A 827 -11.94 -16.21 -36.12
C THR A 827 -13.45 -16.06 -35.87
N PRO A 828 -13.87 -15.65 -34.65
CA PRO A 828 -15.28 -15.57 -34.30
C PRO A 828 -16.02 -14.53 -35.14
N GLN A 829 -17.20 -14.90 -35.63
CA GLN A 829 -18.16 -14.00 -36.27
C GLN A 829 -19.21 -13.62 -35.23
N PHE A 830 -19.09 -12.44 -34.64
CA PHE A 830 -19.99 -12.01 -33.56
C PHE A 830 -21.32 -11.50 -34.11
N ASN A 831 -21.27 -10.71 -35.19
CA ASN A 831 -22.43 -10.00 -35.74
C ASN A 831 -23.26 -9.28 -34.66
N HIS A 832 -22.60 -8.81 -33.61
CA HIS A 832 -23.24 -8.13 -32.49
C HIS A 832 -23.51 -6.69 -32.89
N SER A 833 -24.68 -6.16 -32.54
CA SER A 833 -24.96 -4.74 -32.75
C SER A 833 -25.74 -4.12 -31.61
N ARG A 834 -25.41 -2.87 -31.28
CA ARG A 834 -26.11 -2.06 -30.28
C ARG A 834 -26.39 -0.68 -30.87
N ILE A 835 -27.62 -0.21 -30.72
CA ILE A 835 -28.01 1.16 -31.05
C ILE A 835 -27.85 2.00 -29.79
N VAL A 836 -27.19 3.14 -29.94
CA VAL A 836 -27.01 4.16 -28.90
C VAL A 836 -27.86 5.34 -29.31
N SER A 837 -28.67 5.85 -28.39
CA SER A 837 -29.57 6.97 -28.61
C SER A 837 -29.26 8.08 -27.61
N ILE A 838 -28.96 9.27 -28.12
CA ILE A 838 -28.71 10.47 -27.34
C ILE A 838 -29.85 11.45 -27.65
N ASP A 839 -30.71 11.69 -26.66
CA ASP A 839 -31.92 12.51 -26.86
C ASP A 839 -31.60 13.97 -27.15
N ASN A 840 -30.60 14.50 -26.46
CA ASN A 840 -30.12 15.86 -26.62
C ASN A 840 -28.59 15.87 -26.56
N LEU A 841 -27.95 16.03 -27.71
CA LEU A 841 -26.50 16.05 -27.81
C LEU A 841 -25.94 17.35 -27.22
N THR A 842 -25.14 17.23 -26.17
CA THR A 842 -24.53 18.36 -25.42
C THR A 842 -23.07 18.60 -25.85
N SER A 843 -22.49 19.73 -25.43
CA SER A 843 -21.08 20.04 -25.68
C SER A 843 -20.13 18.98 -25.10
N GLU A 844 -20.46 18.38 -23.96
CA GLU A 844 -19.67 17.30 -23.35
C GLU A 844 -19.69 16.01 -24.22
N HIS A 845 -20.81 15.71 -24.89
CA HIS A 845 -20.88 14.59 -25.83
C HIS A 845 -20.00 14.84 -27.06
N LEU A 846 -20.00 16.08 -27.60
CA LEU A 846 -19.10 16.43 -28.70
C LEU A 846 -17.64 16.36 -28.28
N GLU A 847 -17.29 16.88 -27.12
CA GLU A 847 -15.93 16.80 -26.58
C GLU A 847 -15.47 15.35 -26.39
N PHE A 848 -16.38 14.47 -25.94
CA PHE A 848 -16.11 13.04 -25.86
C PHE A 848 -15.88 12.43 -27.26
N PHE A 849 -16.74 12.74 -28.25
CA PHE A 849 -16.56 12.25 -29.61
C PHE A 849 -15.26 12.76 -30.24
N GLU A 850 -14.91 14.02 -30.04
CA GLU A 850 -13.74 14.63 -30.65
C GLU A 850 -12.43 14.11 -30.08
N ASN A 851 -12.35 13.87 -28.77
CA ASN A 851 -11.07 13.63 -28.10
C ASN A 851 -10.89 12.21 -27.54
N HIS A 852 -11.94 11.38 -27.51
CA HIS A 852 -11.90 10.09 -26.81
C HIS A 852 -12.22 8.90 -27.73
N SER A 853 -12.05 7.69 -27.17
CA SER A 853 -12.23 6.44 -27.88
C SER A 853 -13.11 5.45 -27.10
N ILE A 854 -13.69 4.48 -27.82
CA ILE A 854 -14.26 3.28 -27.20
C ILE A 854 -13.18 2.20 -27.19
N THR A 855 -12.85 1.72 -26.00
CA THR A 855 -11.97 0.56 -25.83
C THR A 855 -12.79 -0.73 -25.89
N PHE A 856 -12.53 -1.55 -26.90
CA PHE A 856 -13.02 -2.91 -27.02
C PHE A 856 -12.03 -3.88 -26.40
N LEU A 857 -12.51 -4.64 -25.42
CA LEU A 857 -11.72 -5.57 -24.60
C LEU A 857 -11.96 -6.98 -25.11
N MET A 858 -10.92 -7.60 -25.65
CA MET A 858 -10.99 -8.97 -26.13
C MET A 858 -10.67 -9.94 -25.01
N TYR A 859 -11.61 -10.82 -24.66
CA TYR A 859 -11.44 -11.84 -23.63
C TYR A 859 -11.42 -13.25 -24.24
N GLY A 860 -10.51 -14.07 -23.73
CA GLY A 860 -10.40 -15.48 -24.06
C GLY A 860 -10.69 -16.36 -22.86
N LYS A 861 -11.52 -17.39 -23.04
CA LYS A 861 -11.80 -18.39 -22.01
C LYS A 861 -10.53 -19.20 -21.72
N GLN A 862 -10.19 -19.34 -20.44
CA GLN A 862 -9.14 -20.24 -19.99
C GLN A 862 -9.72 -21.39 -19.17
N GLU A 863 -9.11 -22.56 -19.26
CA GLU A 863 -9.46 -23.75 -18.46
C GLU A 863 -8.17 -24.33 -17.87
N ASP A 864 -8.28 -25.12 -16.79
CA ASP A 864 -7.16 -25.87 -16.24
C ASP A 864 -6.84 -27.03 -17.20
N SER A 865 -6.14 -26.74 -18.30
CA SER A 865 -5.74 -27.75 -19.29
C SER A 865 -4.71 -28.72 -18.70
N PRO A 866 -4.66 -29.99 -19.17
CA PRO A 866 -3.63 -30.94 -18.76
C PRO A 866 -2.24 -30.37 -19.01
N THR A 867 -1.39 -30.43 -17.99
CA THR A 867 -0.01 -29.95 -18.06
C THR A 867 0.73 -30.61 -19.23
N ASP A 868 1.43 -29.81 -20.05
CA ASP A 868 2.34 -30.37 -21.06
C ASP A 868 3.39 -31.24 -20.34
N PRO A 869 3.46 -32.56 -20.63
CA PRO A 869 4.39 -33.47 -19.97
C PRO A 869 5.86 -33.09 -20.14
N LYS A 870 6.20 -32.29 -21.16
CA LYS A 870 7.54 -31.75 -21.38
C LYS A 870 7.83 -30.60 -20.43
N LEU A 871 6.89 -29.68 -20.26
CA LEU A 871 7.03 -28.52 -19.36
C LEU A 871 6.98 -28.93 -17.88
N ALA A 872 6.20 -29.97 -17.53
CA ALA A 872 6.15 -30.52 -16.17
C ALA A 872 7.50 -30.99 -15.62
N LYS A 873 8.44 -31.37 -16.50
CA LYS A 873 9.77 -31.85 -16.10
C LYS A 873 10.74 -30.73 -15.73
N LEU A 874 10.44 -29.51 -16.15
CA LEU A 874 11.27 -28.34 -15.88
C LEU A 874 10.89 -27.75 -14.53
N THR A 875 11.83 -27.08 -13.90
CA THR A 875 11.61 -26.27 -12.71
C THR A 875 11.01 -24.93 -13.08
N THR A 876 10.39 -24.26 -12.12
CA THR A 876 9.87 -22.90 -12.28
C THR A 876 10.97 -21.93 -12.73
N LYS A 877 12.19 -22.12 -12.25
CA LYS A 877 13.36 -21.33 -12.66
C LYS A 877 13.67 -21.50 -14.14
N GLU A 878 13.81 -22.74 -14.61
CA GLU A 878 14.10 -23.04 -16.03
C GLU A 878 13.00 -22.50 -16.96
N LEU A 879 11.74 -22.65 -16.57
CA LEU A 879 10.60 -22.12 -17.34
C LEU A 879 10.63 -20.59 -17.45
N ARG A 880 11.04 -19.88 -16.39
CA ARG A 880 11.15 -18.41 -16.43
C ARG A 880 12.33 -17.93 -17.27
N GLU A 881 13.45 -18.65 -17.24
CA GLU A 881 14.62 -18.34 -18.08
C GLU A 881 14.28 -18.50 -19.58
N MET A 882 13.50 -19.52 -19.92
CA MET A 882 12.96 -19.72 -21.29
C MET A 882 12.02 -18.59 -21.71
N ASP A 883 11.08 -18.20 -20.84
CA ASP A 883 10.10 -17.14 -21.13
C ASP A 883 10.78 -15.76 -21.35
N GLN A 884 11.83 -15.48 -20.59
CA GLN A 884 12.64 -14.26 -20.73
C GLN A 884 13.46 -14.25 -22.01
N THR A 885 14.00 -15.39 -22.43
CA THR A 885 14.77 -15.49 -23.69
C THR A 885 13.86 -15.33 -24.91
N GLU A 886 12.67 -15.94 -24.93
CA GLU A 886 11.67 -15.73 -25.98
C GLU A 886 11.25 -14.25 -26.09
N SER A 887 11.02 -13.60 -24.96
CA SER A 887 10.66 -12.16 -24.90
C SER A 887 11.81 -11.24 -25.37
N SER A 888 13.05 -11.55 -24.99
CA SER A 888 14.23 -10.73 -25.35
C SER A 888 14.58 -10.78 -26.85
N THR A 889 14.22 -11.87 -27.53
CA THR A 889 14.43 -12.03 -28.98
C THR A 889 13.45 -11.16 -29.79
N GLN A 890 12.32 -10.76 -29.20
CA GLN A 890 11.33 -9.86 -29.78
C GLN A 890 11.51 -8.38 -29.36
N ALA A 891 12.19 -8.11 -28.25
CA ALA A 891 12.33 -6.79 -27.61
C ALA A 891 13.33 -5.80 -28.28
N VAL A 892 13.89 -6.09 -29.45
CA VAL A 892 14.85 -5.18 -30.14
C VAL A 892 14.19 -3.89 -30.67
N ARG A 893 12.88 -3.71 -30.51
CA ARG A 893 12.18 -2.48 -30.87
C ARG A 893 11.29 -1.95 -29.74
N LYS A 894 11.81 -0.96 -29.00
CA LYS A 894 11.14 0.23 -28.39
C LYS A 894 11.66 0.52 -26.97
N LYS A 895 12.12 1.76 -26.78
CA LYS A 895 12.47 2.37 -25.49
C LYS A 895 11.62 3.63 -25.32
N SER A 896 10.58 3.53 -24.50
CA SER A 896 9.83 4.60 -23.82
C SER A 896 8.39 4.11 -23.60
N ILE A 897 8.01 3.86 -22.35
CA ILE A 897 6.70 3.29 -21.96
C ILE A 897 5.56 4.32 -22.15
N PHE A 898 5.87 5.61 -22.28
CA PHE A 898 4.88 6.70 -22.29
C PHE A 898 4.68 7.37 -23.66
N GLN A 899 5.26 6.84 -24.75
CA GLN A 899 5.22 7.48 -26.09
C GLN A 899 4.32 6.79 -27.12
N SER A 900 3.65 5.67 -26.79
CA SER A 900 2.88 4.91 -27.78
C SER A 900 1.51 5.49 -28.14
N ASP A 901 0.83 6.14 -27.19
CA ASP A 901 -0.59 6.48 -27.35
C ASP A 901 -0.83 7.77 -28.15
N THR A 902 0.11 8.73 -28.08
CA THR A 902 0.00 10.00 -28.82
C THR A 902 0.03 9.83 -30.34
N HIS A 903 0.85 8.91 -30.84
CA HIS A 903 0.97 8.67 -32.29
C HIS A 903 -0.25 7.96 -32.91
N ALA A 904 -1.00 7.16 -32.12
CA ALA A 904 -2.19 6.47 -32.60
C ALA A 904 -3.39 7.40 -32.76
N SER A 905 -3.56 8.36 -31.83
CA SER A 905 -4.58 9.41 -31.91
C SER A 905 -4.37 10.33 -33.12
N GLU A 906 -3.15 10.85 -33.33
CA GLU A 906 -2.84 11.72 -34.48
C GLU A 906 -3.16 11.04 -35.83
N GLY A 907 -2.83 9.76 -35.98
CA GLY A 907 -3.13 8.99 -37.18
C GLY A 907 -4.62 8.78 -37.44
N ALA A 908 -5.41 8.56 -36.38
CA ALA A 908 -6.87 8.43 -36.48
C ALA A 908 -7.55 9.76 -36.84
N HIS A 909 -7.07 10.88 -36.28
CA HIS A 909 -7.56 12.21 -36.62
C HIS A 909 -7.34 12.55 -38.09
N LEU A 910 -6.13 12.29 -38.61
CA LEU A 910 -5.80 12.50 -40.01
C LEU A 910 -6.67 11.66 -40.96
N LYS A 911 -7.04 10.44 -40.57
CA LYS A 911 -7.92 9.57 -41.37
C LYS A 911 -9.34 10.14 -41.44
N THR A 912 -9.88 10.62 -40.32
CA THR A 912 -11.19 11.29 -40.28
C THR A 912 -11.21 12.55 -41.14
N ASP A 913 -10.18 13.40 -41.01
CA ASP A 913 -10.06 14.64 -41.79
C ASP A 913 -9.98 14.35 -43.30
N LEU A 914 -9.27 13.29 -43.69
CA LEU A 914 -9.18 12.85 -45.08
C LEU A 914 -10.53 12.38 -45.63
N VAL A 915 -11.29 11.58 -44.86
CA VAL A 915 -12.63 11.13 -45.25
C VAL A 915 -13.59 12.31 -45.36
N LEU A 916 -13.53 13.26 -44.41
CA LEU A 916 -14.34 14.48 -44.44
C LEU A 916 -14.03 15.31 -45.69
N LEU A 917 -12.75 15.45 -46.06
CA LEU A 917 -12.33 16.18 -47.25
C LEU A 917 -12.80 15.49 -48.54
N GLN A 918 -12.75 14.16 -48.60
CA GLN A 918 -13.27 13.36 -49.72
C GLN A 918 -14.78 13.56 -49.90
N ARG A 919 -15.57 13.44 -48.83
CA ARG A 919 -17.03 13.67 -48.89
C ARG A 919 -17.38 15.11 -49.25
N LYS A 920 -16.61 16.10 -48.78
CA LYS A 920 -16.75 17.50 -49.21
C LYS A 920 -16.52 17.65 -50.71
N TYR A 921 -15.49 17.02 -51.25
CA TYR A 921 -15.21 17.05 -52.69
C TYR A 921 -16.33 16.39 -53.50
N GLU A 922 -16.83 15.22 -53.09
CA GLU A 922 -17.92 14.53 -53.77
C GLU A 922 -19.23 15.33 -53.77
N ARG A 923 -19.59 15.94 -52.63
CA ARG A 923 -20.76 16.82 -52.52
C ARG A 923 -20.62 18.03 -53.46
N LEU A 924 -19.42 18.61 -53.57
CA LEU A 924 -19.15 19.71 -54.51
C LEU A 924 -19.22 19.26 -55.97
N ALA A 925 -18.67 18.09 -56.32
CA ALA A 925 -18.71 17.53 -57.65
C ALA A 925 -20.16 17.18 -58.09
N GLN A 926 -20.99 16.67 -57.17
CA GLN A 926 -22.41 16.44 -57.42
C GLN A 926 -23.18 17.75 -57.65
N LYS A 927 -22.89 18.79 -56.86
CA LYS A 927 -23.47 20.13 -57.07
C LYS A 927 -23.05 20.69 -58.42
N GLU A 928 -21.78 20.58 -58.79
CA GLU A 928 -21.27 21.00 -60.09
C GLU A 928 -21.99 20.26 -61.22
N LYS A 929 -22.08 18.93 -61.15
CA LYS A 929 -22.79 18.11 -62.14
C LYS A 929 -24.27 18.49 -62.25
N ARG A 930 -24.94 18.76 -61.13
CA ARG A 930 -26.35 19.17 -61.13
C ARG A 930 -26.51 20.59 -61.70
N MET A 931 -25.59 21.50 -61.43
CA MET A 931 -25.59 22.84 -62.03
C MET A 931 -25.35 22.74 -63.54
N MET A 932 -24.41 21.92 -64.01
CA MET A 932 -24.19 21.66 -65.43
C MET A 932 -25.45 21.08 -66.09
N GLN A 933 -26.10 20.10 -65.45
CA GLN A 933 -27.35 19.54 -65.95
C GLN A 933 -28.47 20.59 -66.05
N LEU A 934 -28.62 21.46 -65.04
CA LEU A 934 -29.59 22.57 -65.10
C LEU A 934 -29.26 23.55 -66.24
N CYS A 935 -27.98 23.82 -66.49
CA CYS A 935 -27.53 24.66 -67.60
C CYS A 935 -27.86 24.01 -68.96
N ASP A 936 -27.63 22.70 -69.10
CA ASP A 936 -27.94 21.95 -70.32
C ASP A 936 -29.45 21.86 -70.57
N GLU A 937 -30.23 21.55 -69.52
CA GLU A 937 -31.70 21.51 -69.57
C GLU A 937 -32.29 22.87 -69.99
N TRP A 938 -31.74 23.98 -69.47
CA TRP A 938 -32.15 25.32 -69.87
C TRP A 938 -31.71 25.65 -71.32
N GLY A 939 -30.48 25.28 -71.70
CA GLY A 939 -29.93 25.51 -73.04
C GLY A 939 -30.66 24.76 -74.15
N GLN A 940 -31.20 23.57 -73.86
CA GLN A 940 -31.95 22.75 -74.81
C GLN A 940 -33.46 23.05 -74.86
N ALA A 941 -34.00 23.80 -73.90
CA ALA A 941 -35.41 24.19 -73.91
C ALA A 941 -35.72 25.17 -75.07
N PRO A 942 -36.89 25.06 -75.73
CA PRO A 942 -37.31 26.04 -76.75
C PRO A 942 -37.32 27.46 -76.18
N LYS A 943 -36.94 28.48 -76.97
CA LYS A 943 -36.82 29.89 -76.51
C LYS A 943 -38.05 30.43 -75.77
N GLU A 944 -39.23 29.93 -76.09
CA GLU A 944 -40.51 30.30 -75.45
C GLU A 944 -40.66 29.78 -74.00
N HIS A 945 -39.87 28.77 -73.61
CA HIS A 945 -39.91 28.11 -72.30
C HIS A 945 -38.66 28.39 -71.43
N GLN A 946 -37.69 29.17 -71.93
CA GLN A 946 -36.45 29.53 -71.21
C GLN A 946 -36.70 30.64 -70.18
N GLN A 947 -37.31 30.30 -69.04
CA GLN A 947 -37.52 31.24 -67.93
C GLN A 947 -36.26 31.44 -67.10
N PHE A 948 -35.54 32.55 -67.33
CA PHE A 948 -34.27 32.86 -66.66
C PHE A 948 -34.38 32.91 -65.13
N ASP A 949 -35.45 33.52 -64.59
CA ASP A 949 -35.61 33.64 -63.13
C ASP A 949 -35.80 32.28 -62.43
N ALA A 950 -36.51 31.35 -63.08
CA ALA A 950 -36.70 30.00 -62.56
C ALA A 950 -35.40 29.19 -62.59
N PHE A 951 -34.66 29.29 -63.70
CA PHE A 951 -33.33 28.70 -63.83
C PHE A 951 -32.33 29.26 -62.81
N TYR A 952 -32.27 30.59 -62.66
CA TYR A 952 -31.39 31.24 -61.71
C TYR A 952 -31.71 30.83 -60.26
N ARG A 953 -33.00 30.71 -59.90
CA ARG A 953 -33.41 30.18 -58.60
C ARG A 953 -33.00 28.73 -58.41
N ALA A 954 -33.14 27.88 -59.44
CA ALA A 954 -32.75 26.47 -59.37
C ALA A 954 -31.24 26.30 -59.19
N VAL A 955 -30.42 27.02 -59.97
CA VAL A 955 -28.95 27.00 -59.85
C VAL A 955 -28.50 27.61 -58.53
N SER A 956 -29.09 28.73 -58.12
CA SER A 956 -28.80 29.35 -56.82
C SER A 956 -29.17 28.42 -55.67
N ALA A 957 -30.31 27.74 -55.72
CA ALA A 957 -30.70 26.78 -54.69
C ALA A 957 -29.69 25.63 -54.58
N VAL A 958 -29.15 25.12 -55.69
CA VAL A 958 -28.09 24.09 -55.69
C VAL A 958 -26.77 24.65 -55.15
N ALA A 959 -26.38 25.86 -55.55
CA ALA A 959 -25.16 26.52 -55.09
C ALA A 959 -25.18 26.87 -53.59
N TYR A 960 -26.33 27.27 -53.05
CA TYR A 960 -26.49 27.76 -51.68
C TYR A 960 -27.13 26.74 -50.71
N SER A 961 -27.30 25.48 -51.11
CA SER A 961 -27.98 24.42 -50.33
C SER A 961 -27.24 23.95 -49.06
N SER A 962 -25.99 24.37 -48.82
CA SER A 962 -25.26 24.13 -47.57
C SER A 962 -24.60 25.43 -47.11
N GLY A 963 -24.58 25.70 -45.81
CA GLY A 963 -24.30 27.01 -45.18
C GLY A 963 -22.93 27.64 -45.47
N THR A 964 -22.06 27.00 -46.25
CA THR A 964 -20.79 27.54 -46.73
C THR A 964 -21.01 28.38 -47.99
N ARG A 965 -20.91 29.71 -47.85
CA ARG A 965 -20.84 30.66 -48.97
C ARG A 965 -19.76 30.20 -49.95
N LEU A 966 -20.13 29.81 -51.18
CA LEU A 966 -19.21 29.68 -52.32
C LEU A 966 -18.56 31.04 -52.60
N LYS A 967 -17.49 31.36 -51.89
CA LYS A 967 -16.87 32.70 -51.89
C LYS A 967 -15.98 32.99 -53.10
N THR A 968 -15.94 32.11 -54.10
CA THR A 968 -15.00 32.27 -55.24
C THR A 968 -15.63 32.27 -56.63
N ARG A 969 -16.97 32.21 -56.77
CA ARG A 969 -17.63 32.31 -58.10
C ARG A 969 -18.81 33.29 -58.20
N ALA A 970 -19.21 33.96 -57.11
CA ALA A 970 -20.28 34.97 -57.15
C ALA A 970 -19.88 36.29 -57.85
N LEU A 971 -18.57 36.55 -58.02
CA LEU A 971 -18.08 37.74 -58.73
C LEU A 971 -18.31 37.67 -60.25
N LEU A 972 -18.26 36.47 -60.85
CA LEU A 972 -18.44 36.30 -62.29
C LEU A 972 -19.91 36.46 -62.72
N VAL A 973 -20.84 35.98 -61.90
CA VAL A 973 -22.29 36.09 -62.18
C VAL A 973 -22.76 37.54 -62.04
N ASN A 974 -22.22 38.31 -61.08
CA ASN A 974 -22.48 39.75 -60.96
C ASN A 974 -21.83 40.60 -62.08
N GLN A 975 -20.77 40.10 -62.73
CA GLN A 975 -20.21 40.76 -63.91
C GLN A 975 -21.04 40.50 -65.17
N LEU A 976 -21.61 39.29 -65.31
CA LEU A 976 -22.46 38.93 -66.45
C LEU A 976 -23.82 39.65 -66.44
N THR A 977 -24.41 39.93 -65.27
CA THR A 977 -25.68 40.69 -65.16
C THR A 977 -25.54 42.17 -65.46
N ASN A 978 -24.35 42.76 -65.27
CA ASN A 978 -24.08 44.16 -65.60
C ASN A 978 -23.76 44.38 -67.10
N GLY A 979 -23.39 43.34 -67.84
CA GLY A 979 -23.06 43.42 -69.28
C GLY A 979 -24.27 43.52 -70.22
N VAL A 980 -25.51 43.32 -69.75
CA VAL A 980 -26.72 43.27 -70.60
C VAL A 980 -27.44 44.63 -70.71
N LYS A 981 -26.96 45.70 -70.04
CA LYS A 981 -27.64 47.01 -70.02
C LYS A 981 -27.04 48.11 -70.90
N GLY A 982 -26.07 47.84 -71.77
CA GLY A 982 -25.55 48.89 -72.64
C GLY A 982 -24.84 48.39 -73.89
N HIS A 983 -25.55 48.31 -75.01
CA HIS A 983 -25.26 49.10 -76.23
C HIS A 983 -26.15 48.66 -77.39
N LYS A 984 -26.94 49.63 -77.90
CA LYS A 984 -27.37 49.68 -79.29
C LYS A 984 -26.28 50.40 -80.11
N ASP A 985 -26.23 50.02 -81.38
CA ASP A 985 -25.65 50.69 -82.55
C ASP A 985 -24.13 50.60 -82.79
N GLY A 986 -23.78 50.12 -83.99
CA GLY A 986 -22.51 50.44 -84.67
C GLY A 986 -21.79 49.26 -85.30
N ASN A 987 -21.61 49.32 -86.63
CA ASN A 987 -21.06 48.31 -87.54
C ASN A 987 -19.52 48.14 -87.47
N GLU A 988 -19.09 47.03 -88.11
CA GLU A 988 -17.78 46.76 -88.77
C GLU A 988 -16.63 46.04 -88.00
N THR A 989 -16.51 44.74 -88.33
CA THR A 989 -15.32 43.96 -88.69
C THR A 989 -14.00 44.17 -87.96
N THR A 990 -13.54 43.14 -87.23
CA THR A 990 -12.27 42.42 -87.48
C THR A 990 -12.12 41.17 -86.61
N SER A 991 -11.36 40.22 -87.14
CA SER A 991 -10.98 38.89 -86.64
C SER A 991 -10.73 38.75 -85.13
N GLY A 992 -11.31 37.70 -84.53
CA GLY A 992 -10.91 37.19 -83.21
C GLY A 992 -11.53 35.83 -82.94
N SER A 993 -10.71 34.77 -82.99
CA SER A 993 -11.07 33.43 -82.53
C SER A 993 -11.47 33.47 -81.06
N PHE A 994 -12.69 33.04 -80.74
CA PHE A 994 -13.09 32.73 -79.36
C PHE A 994 -13.43 31.24 -79.25
N THR A 995 -12.40 30.47 -78.93
CA THR A 995 -12.51 29.15 -78.32
C THR A 995 -13.18 29.27 -76.96
N CYS A 996 -14.27 28.52 -76.79
CA CYS A 996 -14.93 28.29 -75.52
C CYS A 996 -13.98 27.52 -74.59
N ASN A 997 -13.43 28.19 -73.58
CA ASN A 997 -12.79 27.52 -72.45
C ASN A 997 -13.58 27.89 -71.20
N ILE A 998 -14.43 26.95 -70.79
CA ILE A 998 -15.01 26.88 -69.46
C ILE A 998 -14.00 26.13 -68.61
N THR A 999 -13.37 26.82 -67.66
CA THR A 999 -12.72 26.22 -66.50
C THR A 999 -13.29 26.81 -65.22
#